data_AF-A0A6S8SMV0-F1
#
_entry.id   AF-A0A6S8SMV0-F1
#
_cell.length_a   1.000
_cell.length_b   1.000
_cell.length_c   1.000
_cell.angle_alpha   90.00
_cell.angle_beta   90.00
_cell.angle_gamma   90.00
#
_symmetry.space_group_name_H-M   'P 1'
#
loop_
_entity.id
_entity.type
_entity.pdbx_description
1 polymer ?
#
loop_
_entity_poly.entity_id
_entity_poly.type
_entity_poly.pdbx_seq_one_letter_code
_entity_poly.pdbx_strand_id
1 'polypeptide(L)'
;FLSVVNLTTCEGFFTNQSSTKANPLALLGTMCASLFRQNLPEDADDDVFGLFFLERYIAVHVNSWSAKQDVLALMSRKLHSFVHAKCCEDNMDSVSHQELLMPGHILSAYIREKMEDTLGQSIAHMRRDAKNDLTHSSLNIHQNILPYCSKILGRYVGVVGSKISSFIASGNLISSSGLDLQQTTGFAIVAERLNKWRYLSHFRSVHRGQFFTTMKTTSVRKLLPEAWGFLCPVHTPDGAPCGLLSHISAKTHVVCNSSNMAANTKNWRILLIDILISLGMLPTRTLSLGYGAKNGRANSTGCTTSWKCMSDHLHVCLDGFVLGSAPDEVCANISWVLRRLKVKAFSAIGIDTTLEIAHVKQQGLSASCPFSGLYLFSQPARLVRPVLQCGLTAQIELIGPFEQSTLQISCTKSGLSLPEDNISTIVTETHAEIDPTVMLSFLASLTPFSDFNQSPRNMYQCQMGKQTMGTPSHSFYHRGDHKMYRLLTPQSPLVCTRDYHNLTLDLNAQGTNSIVAVVSYTGYDMEDAMIINKSAFERGFGHGTVYKTLLVDLTAEAERRKGPLGKTSLLCFGNKNTVMKPANNGAKNTADGPEYVAPMLGEDGLPSVGQKIGPGDPLWCAFVENCNEHIIGAHKDTENAYVDAIRFLGCNENRKDITQHRASITLRYPRRPVIGDKFSSRHGQKGVLSVLWPECDMPFCESGLTPDIIINPHAYVICIYFSSSIFATQGSHRE
;
A
#
# COMPACT_ATOMS: atom_id res chain seq x y z
N PHE A 1 8.62 -26.91 -10.27
CA PHE A 1 9.60 -27.10 -11.35
C PHE A 1 10.10 -28.55 -11.41
N LEU A 2 10.60 -29.14 -10.32
CA LEU A 2 11.03 -30.56 -10.27
C LEU A 2 9.90 -31.62 -10.28
N SER A 3 8.64 -31.23 -10.07
CA SER A 3 7.48 -32.15 -10.11
C SER A 3 6.79 -32.24 -11.48
N VAL A 4 7.08 -31.33 -12.41
CA VAL A 4 6.47 -31.28 -13.75
C VAL A 4 7.37 -31.94 -14.80
N VAL A 5 8.68 -31.99 -14.53
CA VAL A 5 9.64 -32.77 -15.31
C VAL A 5 9.74 -34.15 -14.69
N ASN A 6 9.05 -35.13 -15.27
CA ASN A 6 9.12 -36.53 -14.86
C ASN A 6 10.56 -37.02 -15.12
N LEU A 7 11.42 -36.95 -14.10
CA LEU A 7 12.87 -37.26 -14.17
C LEU A 7 13.16 -38.71 -14.60
N THR A 8 12.16 -39.58 -14.61
CA THR A 8 12.27 -40.98 -15.03
C THR A 8 12.51 -41.16 -16.53
N THR A 9 12.21 -40.17 -17.38
CA THR A 9 12.55 -40.25 -18.82
C THR A 9 13.97 -39.76 -19.14
N CYS A 10 14.68 -39.13 -18.19
CA CYS A 10 16.03 -38.61 -18.43
C CYS A 10 17.14 -39.68 -18.27
N GLU A 11 16.98 -40.68 -17.39
CA GLU A 11 18.02 -41.71 -17.18
C GLU A 11 18.19 -42.66 -18.38
N GLY A 12 17.13 -42.88 -19.17
CA GLY A 12 17.19 -43.74 -20.37
C GLY A 12 17.75 -43.07 -21.63
N PHE A 13 17.93 -41.74 -21.62
CA PHE A 13 18.29 -40.99 -22.84
C PHE A 13 19.76 -40.57 -22.91
N PHE A 14 20.42 -40.33 -21.77
CA PHE A 14 21.86 -39.98 -21.76
C PHE A 14 22.79 -41.15 -22.09
N THR A 15 22.30 -42.39 -22.05
CA THR A 15 23.09 -43.61 -22.28
C THR A 15 23.09 -44.09 -23.73
N ASN A 16 22.17 -43.62 -24.59
CA ASN A 16 21.94 -44.22 -25.92
C ASN A 16 22.11 -43.29 -27.14
N GLN A 17 22.69 -42.09 -26.99
CA GLN A 17 23.03 -41.26 -28.16
C GLN A 17 24.46 -40.72 -28.09
N SER A 18 25.43 -41.63 -28.15
CA SER A 18 26.72 -41.31 -28.78
C SER A 18 26.50 -41.19 -30.30
N SER A 19 26.99 -40.10 -30.88
CA SER A 19 27.10 -39.81 -32.33
C SER A 19 25.83 -39.42 -33.10
N THR A 20 25.36 -38.20 -32.88
CA THR A 20 25.05 -37.20 -33.93
C THR A 20 24.76 -35.87 -33.23
N LYS A 21 25.22 -34.75 -33.80
CA LYS A 21 25.12 -33.39 -33.24
C LYS A 21 23.64 -32.93 -33.16
N ALA A 22 22.87 -33.42 -32.21
CA ALA A 22 21.58 -32.81 -31.89
C ALA A 22 21.84 -31.47 -31.21
N ASN A 23 21.35 -30.38 -31.80
CA ASN A 23 21.44 -29.05 -31.22
C ASN A 23 20.71 -29.06 -29.86
N PRO A 24 21.36 -28.76 -28.72
CA PRO A 24 20.71 -28.72 -27.42
C PRO A 24 19.51 -27.76 -27.39
N LEU A 25 19.53 -26.73 -28.23
CA LEU A 25 18.44 -25.79 -28.41
C LEU A 25 17.20 -26.44 -29.05
N ALA A 26 17.39 -27.21 -30.13
CA ALA A 26 16.33 -27.97 -30.78
C ALA A 26 15.72 -29.00 -29.81
N LEU A 27 16.55 -29.65 -29.00
CA LEU A 27 16.06 -30.58 -27.98
C LEU A 27 15.16 -29.88 -26.96
N LEU A 28 15.59 -28.73 -26.44
CA LEU A 28 14.77 -27.93 -25.53
C LEU A 28 13.48 -27.45 -26.20
N GLY A 29 13.57 -27.07 -27.47
CA GLY A 29 12.47 -26.69 -28.34
C GLY A 29 11.40 -27.75 -28.46
N THR A 30 11.78 -28.97 -28.85
CA THR A 30 10.86 -30.11 -28.98
C THR A 30 10.11 -30.41 -27.68
N MET A 31 10.78 -30.29 -26.53
CA MET A 31 10.15 -30.48 -25.21
C MET A 31 9.15 -29.37 -24.87
N CYS A 32 9.43 -28.14 -25.28
CA CYS A 32 8.62 -26.96 -24.94
C CYS A 32 7.56 -26.62 -26.01
N ALA A 33 7.64 -27.21 -27.20
CA ALA A 33 6.83 -26.86 -28.36
C ALA A 33 5.32 -26.97 -28.07
N SER A 34 4.89 -27.99 -27.32
CA SER A 34 3.48 -28.19 -26.95
C SER A 34 2.94 -27.08 -26.04
N LEU A 35 3.78 -26.50 -25.19
CA LEU A 35 3.39 -25.47 -24.21
C LEU A 35 3.29 -24.07 -24.85
N PHE A 36 4.13 -23.78 -25.84
CA PHE A 36 4.24 -22.44 -26.44
C PHE A 36 3.70 -22.32 -27.85
N ARG A 37 3.08 -23.38 -28.39
CA ARG A 37 2.54 -23.44 -29.76
C ARG A 37 1.54 -22.33 -30.10
N GLN A 38 0.83 -21.82 -29.10
CA GLN A 38 -0.14 -20.74 -29.31
C GLN A 38 0.53 -19.37 -29.50
N ASN A 39 1.76 -19.20 -28.98
CA ASN A 39 2.47 -17.93 -28.91
C ASN A 39 3.35 -17.68 -30.13
N LEU A 40 3.74 -18.73 -30.83
CA LEU A 40 4.61 -18.68 -32.01
C LEU A 40 3.83 -19.06 -33.29
N PRO A 41 4.34 -18.70 -34.47
CA PRO A 41 3.79 -19.18 -35.76
C PRO A 41 3.75 -20.71 -35.84
N GLU A 42 2.82 -21.26 -36.62
CA GLU A 42 2.70 -22.72 -36.81
C GLU A 42 3.93 -23.32 -37.53
N ASP A 43 4.64 -22.49 -38.32
CA ASP A 43 5.85 -22.86 -39.08
C ASP A 43 7.16 -22.59 -38.32
N ALA A 44 7.11 -22.33 -37.01
CA ALA A 44 8.32 -22.03 -36.25
C ALA A 44 9.18 -23.30 -36.03
N ASP A 45 10.48 -23.19 -36.29
CA ASP A 45 11.45 -24.26 -36.03
C ASP A 45 11.58 -24.55 -34.53
N ASP A 46 11.93 -25.80 -34.18
CA ASP A 46 12.16 -26.21 -32.78
C ASP A 46 13.24 -25.35 -32.10
N ASP A 47 14.27 -24.91 -32.83
CA ASP A 47 15.29 -24.00 -32.31
C ASP A 47 14.70 -22.66 -31.82
N VAL A 48 13.64 -22.15 -32.47
CA VAL A 48 12.97 -20.90 -32.09
C VAL A 48 12.20 -21.09 -30.79
N PHE A 49 11.57 -22.26 -30.59
CA PHE A 49 10.91 -22.60 -29.33
C PHE A 49 11.91 -22.68 -28.16
N GLY A 50 13.07 -23.29 -28.40
CA GLY A 50 14.16 -23.35 -27.43
C GLY A 50 14.67 -21.95 -27.05
N LEU A 51 14.88 -21.07 -28.04
CA LEU A 51 15.33 -19.70 -27.82
C LEU A 51 14.29 -18.87 -27.03
N PHE A 52 13.02 -18.98 -27.42
CA PHE A 52 11.91 -18.29 -26.76
C PHE A 52 11.82 -18.65 -25.28
N PHE A 53 11.98 -19.93 -24.95
CA PHE A 53 12.00 -20.39 -23.56
C PHE A 53 13.14 -19.77 -22.77
N LEU A 54 14.37 -19.80 -23.31
CA LEU A 54 15.53 -19.23 -22.63
C LEU A 54 15.42 -17.72 -22.44
N GLU A 55 14.83 -17.00 -23.40
CA GLU A 55 14.63 -15.56 -23.33
C GLU A 55 13.59 -15.17 -22.27
N ARG A 56 12.45 -15.86 -22.22
CA ARG A 56 11.30 -15.48 -21.38
C ARG A 56 11.31 -16.05 -19.97
N TYR A 57 12.04 -17.13 -19.70
CA TYR A 57 11.98 -17.82 -18.39
C TYR A 57 13.32 -17.90 -17.64
N ILE A 58 14.47 -17.85 -18.33
CA ILE A 58 15.78 -17.97 -17.67
C ILE A 58 16.46 -16.60 -17.57
N ALA A 59 16.72 -16.16 -16.32
CA ALA A 59 17.46 -14.93 -15.99
C ALA A 59 17.00 -13.72 -16.82
N VAL A 60 15.69 -13.43 -16.76
CA VAL A 60 15.01 -12.41 -17.59
C VAL A 60 15.50 -10.98 -17.35
N HIS A 61 16.19 -10.74 -16.24
CA HIS A 61 16.81 -9.46 -15.92
C HIS A 61 18.04 -9.15 -16.80
N VAL A 62 18.56 -10.15 -17.52
CA VAL A 62 19.76 -10.03 -18.36
C VAL A 62 19.45 -10.40 -19.82
N ASN A 63 19.78 -9.50 -20.75
CA ASN A 63 19.52 -9.73 -22.18
C ASN A 63 20.64 -10.51 -22.90
N SER A 64 21.87 -10.49 -22.39
CA SER A 64 23.03 -11.12 -23.04
C SER A 64 23.24 -12.57 -22.60
N TRP A 65 23.44 -13.47 -23.56
CA TRP A 65 23.70 -14.90 -23.32
C TRP A 65 24.90 -15.16 -22.41
N SER A 66 26.00 -14.45 -22.64
CA SER A 66 27.21 -14.60 -21.81
C SER A 66 26.95 -14.17 -20.37
N ALA A 67 26.20 -13.09 -20.16
CA ALA A 67 25.90 -12.63 -18.81
C ALA A 67 24.86 -13.54 -18.11
N LYS A 68 23.92 -14.16 -18.85
CA LYS A 68 23.07 -15.24 -18.30
C LYS A 68 23.91 -16.42 -17.81
N GLN A 69 24.93 -16.81 -18.57
CA GLN A 69 25.85 -17.86 -18.16
C GLN A 69 26.61 -17.49 -16.88
N ASP A 70 27.12 -16.26 -16.77
CA ASP A 70 27.83 -15.79 -15.56
C ASP A 70 26.92 -15.79 -14.33
N VAL A 71 25.67 -15.38 -14.47
CA VAL A 71 24.67 -15.44 -13.39
C VAL A 71 24.40 -16.87 -12.96
N LEU A 72 24.18 -17.79 -13.91
CA LEU A 72 23.96 -19.21 -13.61
C LEU A 72 25.18 -19.83 -12.92
N ALA A 73 26.39 -19.49 -13.36
CA ALA A 73 27.63 -19.94 -12.72
C ALA A 73 27.75 -19.43 -11.28
N LEU A 74 27.37 -18.17 -11.02
CA LEU A 74 27.34 -17.61 -9.67
C LEU A 74 26.31 -18.32 -8.78
N MET A 75 25.11 -18.62 -9.32
CA MET A 75 24.08 -19.38 -8.60
C MET A 75 24.56 -20.79 -8.24
N SER A 76 25.21 -21.49 -9.18
CA SER A 76 25.82 -22.81 -8.92
C SER A 76 26.89 -22.72 -7.83
N ARG A 77 27.76 -21.70 -7.87
CA ARG A 77 28.77 -21.46 -6.82
C ARG A 77 28.12 -21.21 -5.45
N LYS A 78 27.07 -20.38 -5.38
CA LYS A 78 26.34 -20.12 -4.14
C LYS A 78 25.73 -21.42 -3.60
N LEU A 79 25.12 -22.23 -4.46
CA LEU A 79 24.58 -23.54 -4.08
C LEU A 79 25.66 -24.47 -3.53
N HIS A 80 26.80 -24.60 -4.21
CA HIS A 80 27.92 -25.39 -3.69
C HIS A 80 28.46 -24.86 -2.37
N SER A 81 28.56 -23.53 -2.22
CA SER A 81 28.97 -22.88 -0.97
C SER A 81 28.03 -23.21 0.20
N PHE A 82 26.72 -23.21 -0.07
CA PHE A 82 25.69 -23.56 0.92
C PHE A 82 25.77 -25.03 1.32
N VAL A 83 25.90 -25.94 0.35
CA VAL A 83 26.05 -27.39 0.60
C VAL A 83 27.32 -27.69 1.42
N HIS A 84 28.39 -26.92 1.24
CA HIS A 84 29.62 -27.04 2.03
C HIS A 84 29.59 -26.26 3.36
N ALA A 85 28.41 -25.77 3.79
CA ALA A 85 28.22 -24.97 5.00
C ALA A 85 29.11 -23.73 5.12
N LYS A 86 29.54 -23.16 3.99
CA LYS A 86 30.33 -21.91 3.93
C LYS A 86 29.45 -20.65 3.96
N CYS A 87 28.15 -20.78 3.72
CA CYS A 87 27.18 -19.69 3.84
C CYS A 87 25.91 -20.16 4.53
N CYS A 88 25.25 -19.25 5.25
CA CYS A 88 23.98 -19.53 5.91
C CYS A 88 22.80 -19.53 4.92
N GLU A 89 21.65 -20.03 5.39
CA GLU A 89 20.39 -19.85 4.68
C GLU A 89 19.95 -18.38 4.74
N ASP A 90 19.51 -17.85 3.59
CA ASP A 90 18.98 -16.49 3.55
C ASP A 90 17.54 -16.47 4.09
N ASN A 91 17.30 -15.65 5.12
CA ASN A 91 15.96 -15.53 5.69
C ASN A 91 15.02 -14.75 4.76
N MET A 92 14.03 -15.45 4.19
CA MET A 92 12.98 -14.88 3.33
C MET A 92 12.05 -13.89 4.06
N ASP A 93 11.94 -14.00 5.38
CA ASP A 93 11.13 -13.11 6.22
C ASP A 93 11.85 -11.82 6.61
N SER A 94 13.16 -11.73 6.41
CA SER A 94 13.91 -10.50 6.64
C SER A 94 13.59 -9.44 5.59
N VAL A 95 13.41 -8.19 6.05
CA VAL A 95 13.19 -7.02 5.18
C VAL A 95 14.39 -6.80 4.24
N SER A 96 15.58 -7.26 4.62
CA SER A 96 16.80 -7.20 3.79
C SER A 96 16.68 -7.96 2.47
N HIS A 97 15.86 -9.01 2.41
CA HIS A 97 15.63 -9.81 1.20
C HIS A 97 14.27 -9.54 0.55
N GLN A 98 13.61 -8.45 0.95
CA GLN A 98 12.28 -8.09 0.48
C GLN A 98 12.30 -6.75 -0.24
N GLU A 99 11.41 -6.62 -1.20
CA GLU A 99 11.09 -5.37 -1.87
C GLU A 99 9.61 -5.04 -1.70
N LEU A 100 9.25 -3.79 -1.99
CA LEU A 100 7.89 -3.28 -1.83
C LEU A 100 7.24 -3.10 -3.21
N LEU A 101 6.38 -4.04 -3.55
CA LEU A 101 5.64 -3.99 -4.79
C LEU A 101 4.62 -2.83 -4.76
N MET A 102 4.87 -1.83 -5.58
CA MET A 102 4.02 -0.63 -5.66
C MET A 102 2.74 -0.90 -6.46
N PRO A 103 1.61 -0.25 -6.13
CA PRO A 103 0.36 -0.39 -6.88
C PRO A 103 0.51 -0.08 -8.37
N GLY A 104 1.37 0.88 -8.73
CA GLY A 104 1.68 1.20 -10.12
C GLY A 104 2.33 0.05 -10.87
N HIS A 105 3.25 -0.70 -10.24
CA HIS A 105 3.89 -1.86 -10.87
C HIS A 105 2.89 -2.99 -11.13
N ILE A 106 2.02 -3.28 -10.15
CA ILE A 106 0.95 -4.28 -10.30
C ILE A 106 0.01 -3.87 -11.42
N LEU A 107 -0.42 -2.61 -11.43
CA LEU A 107 -1.34 -2.13 -12.44
C LEU A 107 -0.71 -2.15 -13.83
N SER A 108 0.56 -1.76 -13.98
CA SER A 108 1.29 -1.86 -15.24
C SER A 108 1.42 -3.30 -15.72
N ALA A 109 1.77 -4.23 -14.84
CA ALA A 109 1.86 -5.66 -15.18
C ALA A 109 0.50 -6.24 -15.58
N TYR A 110 -0.56 -5.88 -14.85
CA TYR A 110 -1.93 -6.31 -15.16
C TYR A 110 -2.44 -5.73 -16.48
N ILE A 111 -2.20 -4.44 -16.74
CA ILE A 111 -2.54 -3.80 -18.02
C ILE A 111 -1.82 -4.50 -19.17
N ARG A 112 -0.51 -4.75 -19.01
CA ARG A 112 0.29 -5.45 -20.01
C ARG A 112 -0.31 -6.82 -20.31
N GLU A 113 -0.63 -7.61 -19.29
CA GLU A 113 -1.26 -8.92 -19.50
C GLU A 113 -2.61 -8.79 -20.20
N LYS A 114 -3.46 -7.83 -19.81
CA LYS A 114 -4.76 -7.65 -20.49
C LYS A 114 -4.63 -7.18 -21.93
N MET A 115 -3.60 -6.43 -22.25
CA MET A 115 -3.25 -6.13 -23.64
C MET A 115 -2.79 -7.41 -24.38
N GLU A 116 -1.90 -8.21 -23.80
CA GLU A 116 -1.46 -9.49 -24.37
C GLU A 116 -2.65 -10.44 -24.60
N ASP A 117 -3.58 -10.56 -23.63
CA ASP A 117 -4.82 -11.33 -23.75
C ASP A 117 -5.69 -10.84 -24.92
N THR A 118 -5.89 -9.52 -25.06
CA THR A 118 -6.70 -8.96 -26.16
C THR A 118 -6.06 -9.16 -27.53
N LEU A 119 -4.73 -9.11 -27.61
CA LEU A 119 -3.98 -9.41 -28.84
C LEU A 119 -4.11 -10.90 -29.18
N GLY A 120 -3.94 -11.78 -28.20
CA GLY A 120 -4.13 -13.23 -28.37
C GLY A 120 -5.54 -13.57 -28.86
N GLN A 121 -6.58 -12.93 -28.30
CA GLN A 121 -7.97 -13.10 -28.75
C GLN A 121 -8.19 -12.57 -30.18
N SER A 122 -7.59 -11.44 -30.52
CA SER A 122 -7.66 -10.87 -31.87
C SER A 122 -7.00 -11.80 -32.90
N ILE A 123 -5.82 -12.34 -32.58
CA ILE A 123 -5.11 -13.32 -33.42
C ILE A 123 -5.93 -14.61 -33.56
N ALA A 124 -6.49 -15.13 -32.46
CA ALA A 124 -7.34 -16.33 -32.51
C ALA A 124 -8.63 -16.12 -33.31
N HIS A 125 -9.19 -14.90 -33.32
CA HIS A 125 -10.33 -14.55 -34.18
C HIS A 125 -9.92 -14.52 -35.65
N MET A 126 -8.81 -13.86 -35.98
CA MET A 126 -8.29 -13.82 -37.36
C MET A 126 -7.96 -15.22 -37.89
N ARG A 127 -7.37 -16.08 -37.05
CA ARG A 127 -7.10 -17.49 -37.41
C ARG A 127 -8.39 -18.28 -37.69
N ARG A 128 -9.47 -18.04 -36.93
CA ARG A 128 -10.76 -18.68 -37.16
C ARG A 128 -11.41 -18.21 -38.46
N ASP A 129 -11.41 -16.90 -38.70
CA ASP A 129 -11.94 -16.33 -39.95
C ASP A 129 -11.14 -16.84 -41.16
N ALA A 130 -9.80 -16.89 -41.07
CA ALA A 130 -8.95 -17.43 -42.13
C ALA A 130 -9.23 -18.92 -42.42
N LYS A 131 -9.44 -19.74 -41.38
CA LYS A 131 -9.83 -21.16 -41.55
C LYS A 131 -11.20 -21.29 -42.21
N ASN A 132 -12.17 -20.45 -41.85
CA ASN A 132 -13.50 -20.45 -42.45
C ASN A 132 -13.44 -20.01 -43.93
N ASP A 133 -12.64 -19.00 -44.25
CA ASP A 133 -12.46 -18.52 -45.63
C ASP A 133 -11.77 -19.57 -46.52
N LEU A 134 -10.78 -20.30 -45.98
CA LEU A 134 -10.17 -21.47 -46.63
C LEU A 134 -11.18 -22.56 -46.94
N THR A 135 -12.15 -22.81 -46.04
CA THR A 135 -13.19 -23.82 -46.26
C THR A 135 -14.27 -23.40 -47.26
N HIS A 136 -14.51 -22.10 -47.42
CA HIS A 136 -15.56 -21.57 -48.28
C HIS A 136 -15.06 -20.94 -49.59
N SER A 137 -13.75 -21.03 -49.90
CA SER A 137 -13.12 -20.49 -51.12
C SER A 137 -13.40 -19.01 -51.38
N SER A 138 -13.69 -18.23 -50.33
CA SER A 138 -14.01 -16.80 -50.41
C SER A 138 -12.85 -15.98 -49.87
N LEU A 139 -12.05 -15.37 -50.76
CA LEU A 139 -10.87 -14.55 -50.41
C LEU A 139 -11.22 -13.12 -49.99
N ASN A 140 -12.23 -12.93 -49.12
CA ASN A 140 -12.72 -11.60 -48.76
C ASN A 140 -11.78 -10.81 -47.82
N ILE A 141 -10.89 -11.50 -47.08
CA ILE A 141 -9.95 -10.86 -46.15
C ILE A 141 -8.88 -10.01 -46.87
N HIS A 142 -8.49 -10.36 -48.10
CA HIS A 142 -7.37 -9.72 -48.79
C HIS A 142 -7.69 -8.34 -49.40
N GLN A 143 -8.97 -8.01 -49.62
CA GLN A 143 -9.34 -6.79 -50.34
C GLN A 143 -9.51 -5.54 -49.43
N ASN A 144 -9.70 -5.71 -48.12
CA ASN A 144 -9.91 -4.61 -47.16
C ASN A 144 -9.35 -4.92 -45.75
N ILE A 145 -8.03 -5.08 -45.66
CA ILE A 145 -7.32 -5.43 -44.41
C ILE A 145 -7.46 -4.34 -43.33
N LEU A 146 -7.30 -3.06 -43.69
CA LEU A 146 -7.30 -1.96 -42.71
C LEU A 146 -8.68 -1.79 -42.02
N PRO A 147 -9.82 -1.77 -42.74
CA PRO A 147 -11.15 -1.74 -42.11
C PRO A 147 -11.45 -3.00 -41.28
N TYR A 148 -11.00 -4.17 -41.73
CA TYR A 148 -11.17 -5.44 -41.01
C TYR A 148 -10.41 -5.43 -39.68
N CYS A 149 -9.13 -5.04 -39.68
CA CYS A 149 -8.33 -4.91 -38.46
C CYS A 149 -8.92 -3.85 -37.51
N SER A 150 -9.38 -2.71 -38.02
CA SER A 150 -10.06 -1.68 -37.21
C SER A 150 -11.32 -2.21 -36.53
N LYS A 151 -12.14 -2.99 -37.26
CA LYS A 151 -13.36 -3.62 -36.72
C LYS A 151 -13.04 -4.65 -35.62
N ILE A 152 -11.99 -5.45 -35.78
CA ILE A 152 -11.57 -6.43 -34.77
C ILE A 152 -11.01 -5.72 -33.54
N LEU A 153 -10.08 -4.78 -33.73
CA LEU A 153 -9.49 -4.04 -32.62
C LEU A 153 -10.55 -3.24 -31.84
N GLY A 154 -11.48 -2.59 -32.54
CA GLY A 154 -12.60 -1.88 -31.91
C GLY A 154 -13.49 -2.77 -31.04
N ARG A 155 -13.64 -4.06 -31.38
CA ARG A 155 -14.42 -5.02 -30.59
C ARG A 155 -13.75 -5.41 -29.28
N TYR A 156 -12.42 -5.58 -29.26
CA TYR A 156 -11.70 -6.13 -28.10
C TYR A 156 -11.00 -5.09 -27.22
N VAL A 157 -10.59 -3.93 -27.76
CA VAL A 157 -9.83 -2.91 -27.02
C VAL A 157 -10.65 -2.29 -25.87
N GLY A 158 -11.96 -2.08 -26.07
CA GLY A 158 -12.85 -1.52 -25.04
C GLY A 158 -12.98 -2.38 -23.77
N VAL A 159 -12.62 -3.68 -23.84
CA VAL A 159 -12.73 -4.63 -22.73
C VAL A 159 -11.62 -4.42 -21.69
N VAL A 160 -10.49 -3.83 -22.06
CA VAL A 160 -9.37 -3.62 -21.13
C VAL A 160 -9.76 -2.66 -20.01
N GLY A 161 -10.42 -1.55 -20.35
CA GLY A 161 -10.87 -0.55 -19.37
C GLY A 161 -11.87 -1.10 -18.36
N SER A 162 -12.84 -1.90 -18.81
CA SER A 162 -13.82 -2.52 -17.93
C SER A 162 -13.18 -3.55 -16.99
N LYS A 163 -12.23 -4.37 -17.48
CA LYS A 163 -11.48 -5.32 -16.65
C LYS A 163 -10.63 -4.64 -15.58
N ILE A 164 -10.01 -3.50 -15.88
CA ILE A 164 -9.24 -2.72 -14.91
C ILE A 164 -10.17 -2.10 -13.86
N SER A 165 -11.30 -1.53 -14.28
CA SER A 165 -12.31 -0.98 -13.37
C SER A 165 -12.80 -2.05 -12.39
N SER A 166 -13.13 -3.24 -12.90
CA SER A 166 -13.53 -4.39 -12.06
C SER A 166 -12.42 -4.84 -11.11
N PHE A 167 -11.15 -4.82 -11.53
CA PHE A 167 -10.02 -5.13 -10.65
C PHE A 167 -9.89 -4.13 -9.50
N ILE A 168 -9.97 -2.82 -9.78
CA ILE A 168 -9.90 -1.78 -8.74
C ILE A 168 -11.12 -1.83 -7.81
N ALA A 169 -12.31 -2.11 -8.35
CA ALA A 169 -13.54 -2.17 -7.57
C ALA A 169 -13.61 -3.39 -6.64
N SER A 170 -13.18 -4.57 -7.12
CA SER A 170 -13.28 -5.83 -6.36
C SER A 170 -12.01 -6.23 -5.62
N GLY A 171 -10.84 -5.73 -6.05
CA GLY A 171 -9.53 -6.18 -5.56
C GLY A 171 -9.14 -7.59 -5.97
N ASN A 172 -9.88 -8.23 -6.90
CA ASN A 172 -9.64 -9.59 -7.36
C ASN A 172 -8.84 -9.61 -8.66
N LEU A 173 -7.64 -10.15 -8.60
CA LEU A 173 -6.74 -10.35 -9.72
C LEU A 173 -7.18 -11.56 -10.56
N ILE A 174 -7.76 -11.28 -11.73
CA ILE A 174 -8.12 -12.30 -12.71
C ILE A 174 -7.01 -12.34 -13.77
N SER A 175 -6.00 -13.17 -13.55
CA SER A 175 -4.83 -13.30 -14.41
C SER A 175 -4.69 -14.73 -14.95
N SER A 176 -4.21 -14.86 -16.19
CA SER A 176 -3.86 -16.15 -16.79
C SER A 176 -2.48 -16.64 -16.32
N SER A 177 -1.57 -15.71 -16.02
CA SER A 177 -0.19 -15.98 -15.59
C SER A 177 -0.01 -16.07 -14.08
N GLY A 178 -0.93 -15.48 -13.31
CA GLY A 178 -0.79 -15.29 -11.86
C GLY A 178 0.15 -14.13 -11.46
N LEU A 179 0.77 -13.42 -12.42
CA LEU A 179 1.72 -12.32 -12.20
C LEU A 179 2.84 -12.60 -11.17
N ASP A 180 3.22 -13.87 -10.98
CA ASP A 180 4.18 -14.32 -9.95
C ASP A 180 3.76 -13.99 -8.49
N LEU A 181 2.47 -13.72 -8.28
CA LEU A 181 1.90 -13.41 -6.97
C LEU A 181 1.23 -14.63 -6.36
N GLN A 182 1.44 -14.84 -5.07
CA GLN A 182 0.89 -15.98 -4.32
C GLN A 182 -0.59 -15.79 -3.92
N GLN A 183 -1.18 -14.63 -4.21
CA GLN A 183 -2.56 -14.30 -3.87
C GLN A 183 -3.31 -13.76 -5.09
N THR A 184 -4.62 -14.01 -5.14
CA THR A 184 -5.51 -13.55 -6.22
C THR A 184 -6.51 -12.51 -5.75
N THR A 185 -6.62 -12.24 -4.45
CA THR A 185 -7.61 -11.33 -3.88
C THR A 185 -6.96 -10.37 -2.88
N GLY A 186 -7.69 -9.31 -2.49
CA GLY A 186 -7.24 -8.37 -1.46
C GLY A 186 -6.26 -7.31 -1.93
N PHE A 187 -6.17 -7.02 -3.24
CA PHE A 187 -5.27 -6.01 -3.79
C PHE A 187 -5.79 -4.57 -3.68
N ALA A 188 -7.11 -4.39 -3.62
CA ALA A 188 -7.74 -3.09 -3.47
C ALA A 188 -8.52 -3.03 -2.16
N ILE A 189 -8.38 -1.91 -1.44
CA ILE A 189 -9.12 -1.62 -0.21
C ILE A 189 -9.76 -0.24 -0.32
N VAL A 190 -10.88 -0.05 0.36
CA VAL A 190 -11.51 1.27 0.46
C VAL A 190 -10.62 2.16 1.32
N ALA A 191 -10.23 3.32 0.80
CA ALA A 191 -9.52 4.34 1.56
C ALA A 191 -10.51 5.04 2.51
N GLU A 192 -10.68 4.48 3.71
CA GLU A 192 -11.64 4.95 4.69
C GLU A 192 -11.28 6.35 5.20
N ARG A 193 -12.29 7.22 5.26
CA ARG A 193 -12.18 8.60 5.75
C ARG A 193 -12.93 8.80 7.06
N LEU A 194 -12.76 7.85 7.99
CA LEU A 194 -13.27 8.01 9.35
C LEU A 194 -12.67 9.26 10.00
N ASN A 195 -11.35 9.38 9.87
CA ASN A 195 -10.58 10.53 10.28
C ASN A 195 -9.31 10.66 9.43
N LYS A 196 -8.58 11.77 9.60
CA LYS A 196 -7.34 12.03 8.83
C LYS A 196 -6.26 10.99 9.12
N TRP A 197 -6.16 10.49 10.35
CA TRP A 197 -5.14 9.51 10.76
C TRP A 197 -5.34 8.15 10.08
N ARG A 198 -6.59 7.65 9.99
CA ARG A 198 -6.98 6.45 9.25
C ARG A 198 -6.66 6.59 7.78
N TYR A 199 -7.07 7.71 7.18
CA TYR A 199 -6.85 7.98 5.76
C TYR A 199 -5.36 7.96 5.40
N LEU A 200 -4.52 8.66 6.17
CA LEU A 200 -3.07 8.68 5.95
C LEU A 200 -2.40 7.31 6.19
N SER A 201 -2.92 6.52 7.13
CA SER A 201 -2.38 5.20 7.44
C SER A 201 -2.50 4.22 6.26
N HIS A 202 -3.55 4.31 5.44
CA HIS A 202 -3.70 3.46 4.25
C HIS A 202 -2.55 3.61 3.24
N PHE A 203 -1.96 4.81 3.13
CA PHE A 203 -0.87 5.07 2.18
C PHE A 203 0.51 4.69 2.72
N ARG A 204 0.61 4.36 4.01
CA ARG A 204 1.84 3.88 4.65
C ARG A 204 1.76 2.41 5.05
N SER A 205 0.60 1.76 4.90
CA SER A 205 0.43 0.36 5.24
C SER A 205 1.07 -0.55 4.21
N VAL A 206 1.77 -1.58 4.68
CA VAL A 206 2.39 -2.65 3.90
C VAL A 206 1.86 -3.96 4.42
N HIS A 207 1.50 -4.85 3.51
CA HIS A 207 0.95 -6.16 3.84
C HIS A 207 1.83 -7.25 3.24
N ARG A 208 2.16 -8.27 4.04
CA ARG A 208 2.98 -9.42 3.57
C ARG A 208 2.26 -10.29 2.55
N GLY A 209 0.92 -10.31 2.58
CA GLY A 209 0.08 -11.11 1.69
C GLY A 209 -0.96 -11.92 2.47
N GLN A 210 -2.15 -12.07 1.89
CA GLN A 210 -3.27 -12.81 2.50
C GLN A 210 -2.91 -14.29 2.66
N PHE A 211 -2.03 -14.83 1.81
CA PHE A 211 -1.50 -16.18 1.93
C PHE A 211 -0.90 -16.47 3.32
N PHE A 212 -0.19 -15.50 3.92
CA PHE A 212 0.42 -15.68 5.24
C PHE A 212 -0.58 -15.58 6.41
N THR A 213 -1.80 -15.12 6.17
CA THR A 213 -2.84 -15.06 7.22
C THR A 213 -3.35 -16.45 7.60
N THR A 214 -3.33 -17.41 6.66
CA THR A 214 -3.76 -18.79 6.90
C THR A 214 -2.65 -19.66 7.49
N MET A 215 -1.39 -19.22 7.41
CA MET A 215 -0.26 -19.92 8.03
C MET A 215 -0.33 -19.84 9.55
N LYS A 216 -0.11 -21.00 10.19
CA LYS A 216 -0.06 -21.14 11.66
C LYS A 216 1.30 -20.75 12.25
N THR A 217 2.33 -20.63 11.42
CA THR A 217 3.68 -20.26 11.87
C THR A 217 3.73 -18.78 12.24
N THR A 218 4.42 -18.46 13.33
CA THR A 218 4.56 -17.08 13.81
C THR A 218 5.83 -16.41 13.31
N SER A 219 6.72 -17.11 12.60
CA SER A 219 8.00 -16.55 12.10
C SER A 219 7.78 -15.30 11.27
N VAL A 220 6.83 -15.36 10.33
CA VAL A 220 6.45 -14.28 9.41
C VAL A 220 5.86 -13.05 10.11
N ARG A 221 5.43 -13.20 11.39
CA ARG A 221 4.80 -12.16 12.20
C ARG A 221 5.77 -11.51 13.17
N LYS A 222 6.95 -12.08 13.37
CA LYS A 222 7.94 -11.55 14.30
C LYS A 222 8.55 -10.28 13.72
N LEU A 223 8.68 -9.28 14.58
CA LEU A 223 9.49 -8.11 14.28
C LEU A 223 10.97 -8.53 14.29
N LEU A 224 11.66 -8.25 13.20
CA LEU A 224 13.08 -8.55 13.03
C LEU A 224 13.92 -7.25 13.13
N PRO A 225 15.17 -7.30 13.64
CA PRO A 225 16.02 -6.11 13.79
C PRO A 225 16.29 -5.36 12.48
N GLU A 226 16.33 -6.07 11.35
CA GLU A 226 16.55 -5.51 10.01
C GLU A 226 15.42 -4.55 9.59
N ALA A 227 14.25 -4.62 10.23
CA ALA A 227 13.14 -3.72 9.98
C ALA A 227 13.36 -2.31 10.59
N TRP A 228 14.37 -2.13 11.43
CA TRP A 228 14.66 -0.86 12.11
C TRP A 228 14.80 0.30 11.13
N GLY A 229 14.01 1.36 11.33
CA GLY A 229 14.02 2.56 10.47
C GLY A 229 13.30 2.40 9.13
N PHE A 230 12.79 1.20 8.80
CA PHE A 230 12.03 0.93 7.57
C PHE A 230 10.55 0.64 7.86
N LEU A 231 10.28 -0.27 8.79
CA LEU A 231 8.94 -0.57 9.27
C LEU A 231 8.83 -0.17 10.74
N CYS A 232 7.69 0.40 11.10
CA CYS A 232 7.43 0.82 12.46
C CYS A 232 7.22 -0.40 13.37
N PRO A 233 7.94 -0.50 14.50
CA PRO A 233 7.78 -1.62 15.43
C PRO A 233 6.47 -1.57 16.23
N VAL A 234 5.83 -0.39 16.30
CA VAL A 234 4.63 -0.13 17.11
C VAL A 234 3.35 -0.21 16.27
N HIS A 235 3.39 0.28 15.03
CA HIS A 235 2.19 0.51 14.23
C HIS A 235 1.79 -0.75 13.45
N THR A 236 1.26 -1.74 14.16
CA THR A 236 0.60 -2.93 13.62
C THR A 236 -0.76 -3.09 14.32
N PRO A 237 -1.84 -3.51 13.64
CA PRO A 237 -3.10 -3.80 14.32
C PRO A 237 -2.95 -5.04 15.22
N ASP A 238 -3.81 -5.13 16.24
CA ASP A 238 -3.95 -6.35 17.01
C ASP A 238 -4.80 -7.42 16.28
N GLY A 239 -4.89 -8.61 16.87
CA GLY A 239 -5.70 -9.72 16.35
C GLY A 239 -5.06 -10.46 15.16
N ALA A 240 -5.90 -10.97 14.26
CA ALA A 240 -5.47 -11.80 13.13
C ALA A 240 -4.43 -11.15 12.18
N PRO A 241 -4.45 -9.84 11.87
CA PRO A 241 -3.44 -9.21 11.03
C PRO A 241 -2.16 -8.77 11.76
N CYS A 242 -2.02 -9.04 13.06
CA CYS A 242 -0.84 -8.65 13.84
C CYS A 242 0.46 -9.21 13.24
N GLY A 243 1.42 -8.30 12.98
CA GLY A 243 2.71 -8.60 12.35
C GLY A 243 2.67 -8.81 10.83
N LEU A 244 1.49 -8.97 10.22
CA LEU A 244 1.34 -9.11 8.76
C LEU A 244 1.00 -7.79 8.08
N LEU A 245 0.20 -6.96 8.76
CA LEU A 245 -0.07 -5.58 8.37
C LEU A 245 0.82 -4.65 9.21
N SER A 246 1.81 -4.07 8.56
CA SER A 246 2.76 -3.14 9.18
C SER A 246 2.70 -1.80 8.48
N HIS A 247 3.35 -0.77 9.03
CA HIS A 247 3.39 0.54 8.40
C HIS A 247 4.82 1.03 8.27
N ILE A 248 5.13 1.66 7.14
CA ILE A 248 6.44 2.23 6.85
C ILE A 248 6.75 3.36 7.84
N SER A 249 7.98 3.40 8.36
CA SER A 249 8.44 4.45 9.27
C SER A 249 8.41 5.83 8.59
N ALA A 250 8.25 6.93 9.34
CA ALA A 250 7.89 8.23 8.78
C ALA A 250 8.93 8.80 7.78
N LYS A 251 10.22 8.53 8.00
CA LYS A 251 11.33 9.05 7.19
C LYS A 251 11.80 8.09 6.09
N THR A 252 11.24 6.89 6.01
CA THR A 252 11.56 5.94 4.95
C THR A 252 10.90 6.37 3.64
N HIS A 253 11.64 6.25 2.56
CA HIS A 253 11.22 6.51 1.19
C HIS A 253 11.16 5.19 0.41
N VAL A 254 10.19 5.08 -0.48
CA VAL A 254 10.15 4.00 -1.47
C VAL A 254 10.70 4.55 -2.78
N VAL A 255 11.67 3.87 -3.36
CA VAL A 255 12.25 4.28 -4.65
C VAL A 255 11.24 3.96 -5.76
N CYS A 256 10.58 4.99 -6.30
CA CYS A 256 9.60 4.82 -7.37
C CYS A 256 10.24 4.75 -8.76
N ASN A 257 11.30 5.53 -8.98
CA ASN A 257 12.07 5.57 -10.22
C ASN A 257 13.56 5.50 -9.84
N SER A 258 14.39 4.83 -10.65
CA SER A 258 15.83 5.04 -10.56
C SER A 258 16.10 6.52 -10.86
N SER A 259 16.68 7.22 -9.90
CA SER A 259 16.92 8.67 -9.98
C SER A 259 17.98 8.93 -11.06
N ASN A 260 17.54 9.09 -12.32
CA ASN A 260 18.18 9.84 -13.41
C ASN A 260 17.54 9.61 -14.81
N MET A 261 16.24 9.30 -14.89
CA MET A 261 15.51 9.41 -16.18
C MET A 261 15.16 10.87 -16.56
N ALA A 262 15.59 11.85 -15.76
CA ALA A 262 15.56 13.26 -16.14
C ALA A 262 16.70 13.59 -17.13
N ALA A 263 16.39 13.35 -18.41
CA ALA A 263 16.81 14.13 -19.57
C ALA A 263 18.28 14.23 -20.03
N ASN A 264 19.34 13.73 -19.35
CA ASN A 264 20.70 13.83 -19.96
C ASN A 264 21.78 12.78 -19.60
N THR A 265 21.50 11.74 -18.82
CA THR A 265 22.53 10.78 -18.35
C THR A 265 22.22 9.33 -18.76
N LYS A 266 22.20 9.06 -20.07
CA LYS A 266 22.18 7.68 -20.60
C LYS A 266 23.39 6.82 -20.19
N ASN A 267 24.40 7.38 -19.50
CA ASN A 267 25.67 6.71 -19.22
C ASN A 267 26.08 6.61 -17.74
N TRP A 268 25.20 6.81 -16.76
CA TRP A 268 25.63 6.73 -15.34
C TRP A 268 26.09 5.31 -14.94
N ARG A 269 25.47 4.26 -15.49
CA ARG A 269 25.91 2.86 -15.28
C ARG A 269 27.28 2.61 -15.89
N ILE A 270 27.56 3.23 -17.02
CA ILE A 270 28.86 3.15 -17.71
C ILE A 270 29.92 3.86 -16.85
N LEU A 271 29.61 5.06 -16.37
CA LEU A 271 30.47 5.79 -15.44
C LEU A 271 30.72 5.01 -14.14
N LEU A 272 29.69 4.37 -13.58
CA LEU A 272 29.84 3.51 -12.40
C LEU A 272 30.82 2.36 -12.69
N ILE A 273 30.70 1.70 -13.85
CA ILE A 273 31.63 0.64 -14.25
C ILE A 273 33.05 1.18 -14.40
N ASP A 274 33.25 2.35 -15.01
CA ASP A 274 34.57 3.00 -15.10
C ASP A 274 35.17 3.26 -13.72
N ILE A 275 34.37 3.79 -12.79
CA ILE A 275 34.78 4.04 -11.41
C ILE A 275 35.19 2.72 -10.75
N LEU A 276 34.38 1.66 -10.88
CA LEU A 276 34.71 0.35 -10.31
C LEU A 276 36.02 -0.21 -10.87
N ILE A 277 36.24 -0.13 -12.19
CA ILE A 277 37.47 -0.62 -12.84
C ILE A 277 38.68 0.20 -12.36
N SER A 278 38.57 1.54 -12.33
CA SER A 278 39.64 2.42 -11.85
C SER A 278 39.99 2.22 -10.37
N LEU A 279 39.03 1.77 -9.56
CA LEU A 279 39.24 1.42 -8.15
C LEU A 279 39.81 -0.01 -7.97
N GLY A 280 40.03 -0.77 -9.05
CA GLY A 280 40.70 -2.06 -9.02
C GLY A 280 39.79 -3.29 -9.22
N MET A 281 38.53 -3.11 -9.67
CA MET A 281 37.68 -4.24 -10.06
C MET A 281 38.16 -4.88 -11.37
N LEU A 282 38.29 -6.21 -11.38
CA LEU A 282 38.58 -6.97 -12.60
C LEU A 282 37.26 -7.28 -13.34
N PRO A 283 37.07 -6.78 -14.59
CA PRO A 283 35.83 -6.99 -15.32
C PRO A 283 35.68 -8.43 -15.82
N THR A 284 34.43 -8.89 -15.96
CA THR A 284 34.11 -10.16 -16.61
C THR A 284 34.43 -10.12 -18.11
N ARG A 285 34.70 -11.28 -18.73
CA ARG A 285 35.03 -11.42 -20.16
C ARG A 285 34.04 -10.68 -21.08
N THR A 286 32.75 -10.71 -20.75
CA THR A 286 31.66 -10.03 -21.48
C THR A 286 31.80 -8.51 -21.51
N LEU A 287 32.16 -7.91 -20.36
CA LEU A 287 32.39 -6.48 -20.23
C LEU A 287 33.69 -6.06 -20.93
N SER A 288 34.75 -6.87 -20.81
CA SER A 288 36.03 -6.60 -21.47
C SER A 288 35.92 -6.54 -23.00
N LEU A 289 35.08 -7.38 -23.61
CA LEU A 289 34.89 -7.42 -25.07
C LEU A 289 34.01 -6.27 -25.60
N GLY A 290 32.97 -5.87 -24.84
CA GLY A 290 32.08 -4.78 -25.24
C GLY A 290 32.63 -3.36 -25.02
N TYR A 291 33.47 -3.18 -23.99
CA TYR A 291 34.03 -1.88 -23.61
C TYR A 291 35.23 -1.46 -24.47
N GLY A 292 36.10 -2.42 -24.80
CA GLY A 292 37.29 -2.18 -25.63
C GLY A 292 36.96 -1.78 -27.08
N ALA A 293 35.81 -2.19 -27.61
CA ALA A 293 35.41 -1.90 -29.00
C ALA A 293 34.87 -0.47 -29.22
N LYS A 294 34.36 0.22 -28.17
CA LYS A 294 33.71 1.53 -28.32
C LYS A 294 34.56 2.74 -27.92
N ASN A 295 35.53 2.57 -27.03
CA ASN A 295 36.27 3.70 -26.44
C ASN A 295 37.74 3.81 -26.88
N GLY A 296 38.22 3.01 -27.83
CA GLY A 296 39.59 3.10 -28.36
C GLY A 296 40.71 2.86 -27.33
N ARG A 297 40.37 2.58 -26.07
CA ARG A 297 41.30 2.14 -25.03
C ARG A 297 41.43 0.63 -25.15
N ALA A 298 42.39 0.18 -25.94
CA ALA A 298 42.98 -1.12 -25.73
C ALA A 298 43.54 -1.13 -24.31
N ASN A 299 42.86 -1.78 -23.37
CA ASN A 299 43.36 -1.91 -22.01
C ASN A 299 44.74 -2.59 -22.07
N SER A 300 45.75 -1.90 -21.57
CA SER A 300 47.11 -2.40 -21.35
C SER A 300 47.20 -3.46 -20.24
N THR A 301 46.06 -3.89 -19.69
CA THR A 301 45.97 -5.01 -18.76
C THR A 301 45.15 -6.13 -19.40
N GLY A 302 45.82 -7.09 -20.03
CA GLY A 302 45.22 -8.34 -20.53
C GLY A 302 44.67 -9.28 -19.44
N CYS A 303 44.42 -8.79 -18.22
CA CYS A 303 43.84 -9.55 -17.12
C CYS A 303 42.31 -9.46 -17.17
N THR A 304 41.69 -10.37 -17.92
CA THR A 304 40.29 -10.72 -17.70
C THR A 304 40.20 -11.70 -16.53
N THR A 305 39.06 -11.76 -15.84
CA THR A 305 38.83 -12.79 -14.84
C THR A 305 39.00 -14.18 -15.47
N SER A 306 40.05 -14.89 -15.06
CA SER A 306 40.21 -16.32 -15.34
C SER A 306 39.55 -17.10 -14.21
N TRP A 307 39.06 -18.31 -14.50
CA TRP A 307 38.47 -19.22 -13.50
C TRP A 307 39.41 -19.52 -12.32
N LYS A 308 40.73 -19.28 -12.47
CA LYS A 308 41.76 -19.44 -11.43
C LYS A 308 41.80 -18.30 -10.40
N CYS A 309 41.32 -17.10 -10.72
CA CYS A 309 41.30 -15.94 -9.81
C CYS A 309 40.07 -15.92 -8.87
N MET A 310 39.28 -16.99 -8.83
CA MET A 310 37.94 -17.00 -8.22
C MET A 310 37.87 -17.49 -6.78
N SER A 311 38.94 -18.06 -6.19
CA SER A 311 38.91 -18.56 -4.81
C SER A 311 38.96 -17.45 -3.76
N ASP A 312 39.74 -16.39 -4.04
CA ASP A 312 40.09 -15.35 -3.05
C ASP A 312 39.43 -14.00 -3.38
N HIS A 313 38.73 -13.90 -4.51
CA HIS A 313 38.04 -12.69 -4.94
C HIS A 313 36.53 -12.80 -4.69
N LEU A 314 35.95 -11.70 -4.24
CA LEU A 314 34.51 -11.48 -4.14
C LEU A 314 33.93 -11.07 -5.49
N HIS A 315 32.72 -11.51 -5.80
CA HIS A 315 31.97 -11.02 -6.96
C HIS A 315 31.39 -9.64 -6.70
N VAL A 316 31.39 -8.81 -7.75
CA VAL A 316 30.76 -7.50 -7.75
C VAL A 316 29.54 -7.56 -8.66
N CYS A 317 28.36 -7.29 -8.10
CA CYS A 317 27.08 -7.36 -8.81
C CYS A 317 26.36 -6.01 -8.80
N LEU A 318 25.71 -5.67 -9.92
CA LEU A 318 24.78 -4.55 -10.03
C LEU A 318 23.42 -5.07 -10.49
N ASP A 319 22.38 -4.94 -9.67
CA ASP A 319 21.00 -5.36 -10.01
C ASP A 319 20.92 -6.84 -10.50
N GLY A 320 21.74 -7.72 -9.92
CA GLY A 320 21.84 -9.12 -10.32
C GLY A 320 22.68 -9.40 -11.57
N PHE A 321 23.27 -8.37 -12.19
CA PHE A 321 24.25 -8.50 -13.27
C PHE A 321 25.67 -8.62 -12.68
N VAL A 322 26.42 -9.65 -13.09
CA VAL A 322 27.80 -9.88 -12.61
C VAL A 322 28.78 -9.00 -13.40
N LEU A 323 29.30 -7.96 -12.74
CA LEU A 323 30.23 -7.01 -13.37
C LEU A 323 31.67 -7.54 -13.41
N GLY A 324 32.09 -8.21 -12.34
CA GLY A 324 33.47 -8.62 -12.20
C GLY A 324 33.78 -9.21 -10.83
N SER A 325 35.06 -9.25 -10.49
CA SER A 325 35.52 -9.68 -9.18
C SER A 325 36.64 -8.79 -8.64
N ALA A 326 36.74 -8.69 -7.32
CA ALA A 326 37.78 -7.93 -6.63
C ALA A 326 38.11 -8.57 -5.26
N PRO A 327 39.33 -8.37 -4.73
CA PRO A 327 39.68 -8.74 -3.36
C PRO A 327 38.80 -8.02 -2.32
N ASP A 328 38.64 -8.60 -1.12
CA ASP A 328 37.79 -8.02 -0.06
C ASP A 328 38.22 -6.60 0.36
N GLU A 329 39.52 -6.34 0.47
CA GLU A 329 40.08 -5.02 0.79
C GLU A 329 39.72 -3.97 -0.27
N VAL A 330 39.76 -4.37 -1.55
CA VAL A 330 39.38 -3.50 -2.67
C VAL A 330 37.88 -3.25 -2.65
N CYS A 331 37.07 -4.27 -2.36
CA CYS A 331 35.62 -4.11 -2.18
C CYS A 331 35.28 -3.14 -1.03
N ALA A 332 36.01 -3.19 0.08
CA ALA A 332 35.84 -2.24 1.19
C ALA A 332 36.14 -0.80 0.75
N ASN A 333 37.24 -0.59 0.02
CA ASN A 333 37.61 0.72 -0.53
C ASN A 333 36.58 1.23 -1.54
N ILE A 334 36.13 0.38 -2.46
CA ILE A 334 35.07 0.69 -3.42
C ILE A 334 33.80 1.13 -2.68
N SER A 335 33.38 0.35 -1.67
CA SER A 335 32.17 0.62 -0.89
C SER A 335 32.26 1.99 -0.19
N TRP A 336 33.41 2.31 0.41
CA TRP A 336 33.62 3.58 1.10
C TRP A 336 33.64 4.78 0.15
N VAL A 337 34.33 4.67 -0.99
CA VAL A 337 34.39 5.73 -2.01
C VAL A 337 32.98 5.98 -2.59
N LEU A 338 32.27 4.93 -3.01
CA LEU A 338 30.93 5.07 -3.58
C LEU A 338 29.93 5.70 -2.59
N ARG A 339 30.01 5.37 -1.29
CA ARG A 339 29.16 6.00 -0.27
C ARG A 339 29.36 7.52 -0.21
N ARG A 340 30.61 7.99 -0.25
CA ARG A 340 30.91 9.42 -0.31
C ARG A 340 30.39 10.08 -1.58
N LEU A 341 30.52 9.41 -2.73
CA LEU A 341 30.11 9.96 -4.02
C LEU A 341 28.59 9.98 -4.22
N LYS A 342 27.81 9.09 -3.57
CA LYS A 342 26.34 9.05 -3.70
C LYS A 342 25.60 10.09 -2.87
N VAL A 343 26.28 10.83 -2.01
CA VAL A 343 25.67 11.90 -1.20
C VAL A 343 25.22 13.06 -2.12
N LYS A 344 24.11 13.74 -1.76
CA LYS A 344 23.57 14.88 -2.53
C LYS A 344 24.60 15.98 -2.84
N ALA A 345 25.55 16.22 -1.95
CA ALA A 345 26.64 17.19 -2.15
C ALA A 345 27.47 16.90 -3.41
N PHE A 346 27.56 15.64 -3.84
CA PHE A 346 28.31 15.19 -5.01
C PHE A 346 27.40 14.76 -6.17
N SER A 347 26.14 15.20 -6.20
CA SER A 347 25.17 14.83 -7.25
C SER A 347 25.64 15.20 -8.66
N ALA A 348 26.58 16.15 -8.79
CA ALA A 348 27.21 16.54 -10.06
C ALA A 348 27.98 15.39 -10.74
N ILE A 349 28.42 14.38 -9.99
CA ILE A 349 29.14 13.21 -10.52
C ILE A 349 28.18 12.25 -11.23
N GLY A 350 26.88 12.37 -10.99
CA GLY A 350 25.85 11.59 -11.70
C GLY A 350 25.61 10.19 -11.15
N ILE A 351 26.14 9.84 -9.97
CA ILE A 351 25.79 8.61 -9.24
C ILE A 351 24.40 8.77 -8.61
N ASP A 352 23.59 7.72 -8.70
CA ASP A 352 22.27 7.69 -8.10
C ASP A 352 22.37 7.75 -6.56
N THR A 353 21.76 8.76 -5.95
CA THR A 353 21.73 8.94 -4.49
C THR A 353 21.00 7.82 -3.75
N THR A 354 20.17 7.04 -4.45
CA THR A 354 19.41 5.90 -3.90
C THR A 354 20.10 4.55 -4.11
N LEU A 355 21.34 4.55 -4.62
CA LEU A 355 22.14 3.34 -4.82
C LEU A 355 22.43 2.70 -3.45
N GLU A 356 21.95 1.46 -3.28
CA GLU A 356 22.25 0.65 -2.11
C GLU A 356 23.56 -0.08 -2.34
N ILE A 357 24.46 -0.02 -1.34
CA ILE A 357 25.81 -0.55 -1.44
C ILE A 357 26.01 -1.53 -0.28
N ALA A 358 25.86 -2.82 -0.53
CA ALA A 358 26.04 -3.85 0.48
C ALA A 358 27.36 -4.59 0.26
N HIS A 359 28.30 -4.41 1.20
CA HIS A 359 29.56 -5.14 1.22
C HIS A 359 29.49 -6.24 2.28
N VAL A 360 29.28 -7.48 1.83
CA VAL A 360 29.28 -8.66 2.69
C VAL A 360 30.69 -9.22 2.73
N LYS A 361 31.40 -8.97 3.83
CA LYS A 361 32.78 -9.42 4.04
C LYS A 361 32.87 -10.94 4.10
N GLN A 362 34.00 -11.47 3.66
CA GLN A 362 34.34 -12.87 3.85
C GLN A 362 34.84 -13.09 5.28
N GLN A 363 33.94 -13.49 6.19
CA GLN A 363 34.37 -13.95 7.51
C GLN A 363 34.76 -15.43 7.41
N GLY A 364 35.92 -15.81 7.96
CA GLY A 364 36.45 -17.17 7.83
C GLY A 364 35.47 -18.23 8.34
N LEU A 365 35.35 -19.36 7.60
CA LEU A 365 34.72 -20.68 7.89
C LEU A 365 33.50 -20.79 8.85
N SER A 366 32.87 -19.70 9.24
CA SER A 366 31.74 -19.68 10.16
C SER A 366 30.44 -19.77 9.37
N ALA A 367 29.66 -20.81 9.66
CA ALA A 367 28.39 -21.13 9.00
C ALA A 367 27.27 -20.08 9.19
N SER A 368 27.54 -18.95 9.87
CA SER A 368 26.55 -17.93 10.23
C SER A 368 26.49 -16.73 9.27
N CYS A 369 27.36 -16.65 8.26
CA CYS A 369 27.44 -15.47 7.39
C CYS A 369 26.69 -15.66 6.06
N PRO A 370 26.02 -14.60 5.54
CA PRO A 370 25.42 -14.63 4.22
C PRO A 370 26.49 -14.72 3.14
N PHE A 371 26.07 -15.04 1.91
CA PHE A 371 27.00 -15.24 0.80
C PHE A 371 27.81 -13.98 0.48
N SER A 372 29.13 -14.04 0.71
CA SER A 372 30.07 -12.91 0.63
C SER A 372 30.15 -12.31 -0.77
N GLY A 373 30.13 -10.99 -0.89
CA GLY A 373 30.13 -10.28 -2.17
C GLY A 373 29.90 -8.78 -2.01
N LEU A 374 30.11 -8.02 -3.08
CA LEU A 374 29.72 -6.62 -3.18
C LEU A 374 28.47 -6.52 -4.06
N TYR A 375 27.34 -6.16 -3.45
CA TYR A 375 26.05 -6.05 -4.12
C TYR A 375 25.61 -4.60 -4.21
N LEU A 376 25.33 -4.14 -5.43
CA LEU A 376 24.85 -2.81 -5.72
C LEU A 376 23.43 -2.91 -6.27
N PHE A 377 22.49 -2.14 -5.71
CA PHE A 377 21.10 -2.12 -6.17
C PHE A 377 20.65 -0.70 -6.53
N SER A 378 20.10 -0.56 -7.74
CA SER A 378 19.57 0.69 -8.31
C SER A 378 18.11 0.58 -8.75
N GLN A 379 17.51 -0.62 -8.68
CA GLN A 379 16.12 -0.87 -9.09
C GLN A 379 15.09 -0.07 -8.27
N PRO A 380 13.90 0.23 -8.84
CA PRO A 380 12.76 0.75 -8.09
C PRO A 380 12.19 -0.32 -7.13
N ALA A 381 11.14 0.02 -6.36
CA ALA A 381 10.51 -0.83 -5.34
C ALA A 381 11.34 -1.10 -4.07
N ARG A 382 12.52 -0.51 -3.93
CA ARG A 382 13.34 -0.63 -2.71
C ARG A 382 12.97 0.39 -1.65
N LEU A 383 13.16 0.01 -0.39
CA LEU A 383 13.07 0.91 0.75
C LEU A 383 14.42 1.57 0.99
N VAL A 384 14.43 2.89 1.15
CA VAL A 384 15.63 3.64 1.54
C VAL A 384 15.29 4.60 2.68
N ARG A 385 16.21 4.81 3.61
CA ARG A 385 16.04 5.74 4.73
C ARG A 385 17.27 6.64 4.89
N PRO A 386 17.11 7.87 5.39
CA PRO A 386 18.21 8.79 5.58
C PRO A 386 18.95 8.52 6.91
N VAL A 387 20.27 8.47 6.86
CA VAL A 387 21.20 8.38 8.01
C VAL A 387 22.32 9.41 7.86
N LEU A 388 23.00 9.74 8.96
CA LEU A 388 24.14 10.65 8.94
C LEU A 388 25.44 9.86 8.81
N GLN A 389 26.32 10.24 7.88
CA GLN A 389 27.66 9.68 7.79
C GLN A 389 28.56 10.26 8.89
N CYS A 390 29.22 9.39 9.67
CA CYS A 390 30.21 9.82 10.66
C CYS A 390 31.52 10.17 9.95
N GLY A 391 31.89 11.46 9.95
CA GLY A 391 33.09 11.98 9.29
C GLY A 391 33.14 13.51 9.29
N LEU A 392 34.25 14.10 8.81
CA LEU A 392 34.54 15.54 8.85
C LEU A 392 33.44 16.45 8.26
N THR A 393 32.61 15.96 7.32
CA THR A 393 31.62 16.77 6.61
C THR A 393 30.16 16.39 6.87
N ALA A 394 29.86 15.55 7.88
CA ALA A 394 28.52 15.18 8.36
C ALA A 394 27.39 15.33 7.32
N GLN A 395 27.28 14.37 6.40
CA GLN A 395 26.30 14.41 5.31
C GLN A 395 25.18 13.39 5.48
N ILE A 396 24.02 13.65 4.87
CA ILE A 396 22.90 12.70 4.86
C ILE A 396 23.08 11.71 3.70
N GLU A 397 23.16 10.43 4.05
CA GLU A 397 23.22 9.30 3.15
C GLU A 397 21.88 8.54 3.16
N LEU A 398 21.44 8.04 2.00
CA LEU A 398 20.30 7.13 1.93
C LEU A 398 20.81 5.69 1.95
N ILE A 399 20.27 4.90 2.88
CA ILE A 399 20.60 3.48 3.02
C ILE A 399 19.39 2.56 2.83
N GLY A 400 19.60 1.38 2.25
CA GLY A 400 18.64 0.29 2.13
C GLY A 400 18.74 -0.78 3.24
N PRO A 401 17.77 -1.71 3.29
CA PRO A 401 17.68 -2.71 4.35
C PRO A 401 18.73 -3.82 4.25
N PHE A 402 19.24 -4.11 3.05
CA PHE A 402 20.28 -5.12 2.89
C PHE A 402 21.63 -4.56 3.33
N GLU A 403 21.97 -3.32 2.94
CA GLU A 403 23.22 -2.69 3.40
C GLU A 403 23.24 -2.38 4.90
N GLN A 404 22.08 -2.11 5.53
CA GLN A 404 21.99 -1.89 6.98
C GLN A 404 22.55 -3.05 7.81
N SER A 405 22.42 -4.30 7.35
CA SER A 405 22.97 -5.47 8.03
C SER A 405 24.51 -5.47 8.12
N THR A 406 25.17 -4.69 7.26
CA THR A 406 26.64 -4.59 7.17
C THR A 406 27.20 -3.33 7.84
N LEU A 407 26.33 -2.39 8.24
CA LEU A 407 26.72 -1.08 8.76
C LEU A 407 26.58 -1.02 10.29
N GLN A 408 27.48 -0.25 10.91
CA GLN A 408 27.36 0.13 12.32
C GLN A 408 26.79 1.54 12.40
N ILE A 409 25.56 1.66 12.91
CA ILE A 409 24.77 2.89 12.97
C ILE A 409 24.43 3.20 14.42
N SER A 410 24.90 4.34 14.93
CA SER A 410 24.61 4.80 16.29
C SER A 410 23.18 5.32 16.42
N CYS A 411 22.47 4.94 17.47
CA CYS A 411 21.10 5.43 17.72
C CYS A 411 21.04 6.91 18.15
N THR A 412 22.13 7.45 18.68
CA THR A 412 22.21 8.83 19.19
C THR A 412 23.34 9.60 18.53
N LYS A 413 23.20 10.93 18.46
CA LYS A 413 24.24 11.81 17.92
C LYS A 413 25.46 11.99 18.83
N SER A 414 25.44 11.40 20.03
CA SER A 414 26.53 11.46 21.00
C SER A 414 27.83 10.82 20.49
N GLY A 415 27.77 9.98 19.45
CA GLY A 415 28.97 9.46 18.78
C GLY A 415 29.68 10.47 17.85
N LEU A 416 29.10 11.66 17.59
CA LEU A 416 29.72 12.71 16.77
C LEU A 416 30.59 13.69 17.55
N SER A 417 30.44 13.78 18.87
CA SER A 417 31.40 14.50 19.70
C SER A 417 32.64 13.62 19.89
N LEU A 418 33.78 14.08 19.40
CA LEU A 418 35.07 13.56 19.84
C LEU A 418 35.06 13.55 21.39
N PRO A 419 35.30 12.42 22.06
CA PRO A 419 35.39 12.41 23.50
C PRO A 419 36.65 13.19 23.89
N GLU A 420 36.49 14.40 24.44
CA GLU A 420 37.63 15.13 25.01
C GLU A 420 38.24 14.39 26.21
N ASP A 421 37.53 13.42 26.83
CA ASP A 421 37.97 12.84 28.10
C ASP A 421 38.04 11.30 28.19
N ASN A 422 37.91 10.50 27.11
CA ASN A 422 38.11 9.04 27.21
C ASN A 422 38.62 8.41 25.90
N ILE A 423 39.95 8.24 25.80
CA ILE A 423 40.69 7.73 24.63
C ILE A 423 40.59 6.19 24.47
N SER A 424 39.83 5.46 25.30
CA SER A 424 39.84 3.99 25.29
C SER A 424 38.79 3.30 24.39
N THR A 425 37.85 4.03 23.77
CA THR A 425 36.88 3.45 22.83
C THR A 425 37.11 4.02 21.43
N ILE A 426 37.83 3.27 20.61
CA ILE A 426 37.90 3.50 19.16
C ILE A 426 36.46 3.58 18.65
N VAL A 427 36.04 4.75 18.15
CA VAL A 427 34.72 4.93 17.54
C VAL A 427 34.70 4.10 16.26
N THR A 428 34.17 2.87 16.33
CA THR A 428 34.00 1.97 15.17
C THR A 428 32.76 2.29 14.34
N GLU A 429 31.93 3.24 14.80
CA GLU A 429 30.66 3.59 14.19
C GLU A 429 30.85 4.33 12.86
N THR A 430 30.25 3.79 11.80
CA THR A 430 30.32 4.37 10.45
C THR A 430 29.28 5.47 10.21
N HIS A 431 28.14 5.38 10.89
CA HIS A 431 26.98 6.24 10.71
C HIS A 431 26.27 6.52 12.04
N ALA A 432 25.40 7.52 12.05
CA ALA A 432 24.52 7.84 13.18
C ALA A 432 23.09 8.17 12.70
N GLU A 433 22.11 7.93 13.56
CA GLU A 433 20.73 8.30 13.30
C GLU A 433 20.53 9.82 13.31
N ILE A 434 19.68 10.30 12.41
CA ILE A 434 19.32 11.73 12.35
C ILE A 434 18.48 12.12 13.57
N ASP A 435 17.61 11.22 14.00
CA ASP A 435 16.76 11.37 15.17
C ASP A 435 16.31 9.97 15.62
N PRO A 436 16.26 9.66 16.93
CA PRO A 436 15.77 8.38 17.41
C PRO A 436 14.31 8.09 17.01
N THR A 437 13.50 9.10 16.67
CA THR A 437 12.11 8.88 16.22
C THR A 437 11.99 8.33 14.81
N VAL A 438 13.10 8.23 14.05
CA VAL A 438 13.12 7.72 12.65
C VAL A 438 12.51 6.32 12.53
N MET A 439 12.63 5.48 13.57
CA MET A 439 12.04 4.14 13.57
C MET A 439 10.51 4.14 13.58
N LEU A 440 9.87 5.22 14.06
CA LEU A 440 8.42 5.27 14.26
C LEU A 440 7.69 5.63 12.96
N SER A 441 6.47 5.11 12.82
CA SER A 441 5.52 5.57 11.80
C SER A 441 5.01 6.96 12.14
N PHE A 442 4.40 7.63 11.16
CA PHE A 442 3.85 8.96 11.39
C PHE A 442 2.81 8.99 12.53
N LEU A 443 2.07 7.90 12.74
CA LEU A 443 1.03 7.83 13.78
C LEU A 443 1.62 7.48 15.15
N ALA A 444 2.59 6.56 15.17
CA ALA A 444 3.29 6.19 16.39
C ALA A 444 4.08 7.38 16.97
N SER A 445 4.58 8.29 16.13
CA SER A 445 5.27 9.50 16.59
C SER A 445 4.32 10.61 17.09
N LEU A 446 3.00 10.45 16.97
CA LEU A 446 2.03 11.39 17.57
C LEU A 446 1.69 11.07 19.03
N THR A 447 2.04 9.87 19.51
CA THR A 447 1.85 9.48 20.90
C THR A 447 2.86 10.23 21.77
N PRO A 448 2.42 11.13 22.65
CA PRO A 448 3.34 11.85 23.52
C PRO A 448 3.99 10.88 24.52
N PHE A 449 5.28 11.07 24.79
CA PHE A 449 6.03 10.30 25.80
C PHE A 449 5.85 8.77 25.66
N SER A 450 5.93 8.28 24.42
CA SER A 450 5.70 6.87 24.11
C SER A 450 6.73 5.93 24.73
N ASP A 451 7.91 6.44 25.08
CA ASP A 451 9.01 5.80 25.80
C ASP A 451 8.67 5.44 27.26
N PHE A 452 7.70 6.11 27.88
CA PHE A 452 7.23 5.80 29.24
C PHE A 452 6.03 4.85 29.27
N ASN A 453 5.50 4.48 28.09
CA ASN A 453 4.41 3.53 27.98
C ASN A 453 4.95 2.13 27.69
N GLN A 454 4.28 1.11 28.21
CA GLN A 454 4.51 -0.25 27.75
C GLN A 454 4.20 -0.40 26.26
N SER A 455 5.02 -1.14 25.51
CA SER A 455 4.90 -1.29 24.05
C SER A 455 3.47 -1.63 23.54
N PRO A 456 2.70 -2.57 24.14
CA PRO A 456 1.34 -2.87 23.69
C PRO A 456 0.39 -1.67 23.73
N ARG A 457 0.58 -0.73 24.65
CA ARG A 457 -0.25 0.47 24.78
C ARG A 457 -0.04 1.43 23.62
N ASN A 458 1.21 1.59 23.20
CA ASN A 458 1.54 2.39 22.02
C ASN A 458 0.94 1.76 20.74
N MET A 459 0.93 0.42 20.65
CA MET A 459 0.29 -0.31 19.56
C MET A 459 -1.24 -0.10 19.56
N TYR A 460 -1.89 -0.26 20.72
CA TYR A 460 -3.33 0.02 20.86
C TYR A 460 -3.68 1.47 20.56
N GLN A 461 -2.85 2.42 20.96
CA GLN A 461 -3.05 3.82 20.64
C GLN A 461 -3.09 4.07 19.13
N CYS A 462 -2.20 3.44 18.38
CA CYS A 462 -2.21 3.53 16.92
C CYS A 462 -3.53 3.00 16.33
N GLN A 463 -4.14 1.99 16.92
CA GLN A 463 -5.44 1.46 16.48
C GLN A 463 -6.61 2.36 16.90
N MET A 464 -6.64 2.79 18.17
CA MET A 464 -7.71 3.66 18.69
C MET A 464 -7.71 5.01 17.97
N GLY A 465 -6.54 5.59 17.70
CA GLY A 465 -6.40 6.81 16.92
C GLY A 465 -6.94 6.70 15.49
N LYS A 466 -6.91 5.51 14.88
CA LYS A 466 -7.51 5.26 13.55
C LYS A 466 -9.03 5.12 13.59
N GLN A 467 -9.62 4.90 14.77
CA GLN A 467 -11.06 4.69 14.94
C GLN A 467 -11.77 5.90 15.56
N THR A 468 -11.04 6.87 16.09
CA THR A 468 -11.64 8.05 16.72
C THR A 468 -12.51 8.85 15.76
N MET A 469 -13.61 9.38 16.29
CA MET A 469 -14.36 10.43 15.61
C MET A 469 -13.57 11.73 15.75
N GLY A 470 -13.29 12.39 14.63
CA GLY A 470 -12.62 13.69 14.66
C GLY A 470 -12.95 14.49 13.41
N THR A 471 -11.95 15.09 12.77
CA THR A 471 -12.17 15.85 11.54
C THR A 471 -11.76 15.01 10.31
N PRO A 472 -12.73 14.56 9.47
CA PRO A 472 -12.43 13.73 8.30
C PRO A 472 -11.96 14.56 7.09
N SER A 473 -12.63 15.67 6.79
CA SER A 473 -12.29 16.61 5.72
C SER A 473 -13.02 17.93 5.95
N HIS A 474 -12.40 19.05 5.55
CA HIS A 474 -13.06 20.37 5.53
C HIS A 474 -14.05 20.53 4.38
N SER A 475 -13.78 19.88 3.24
CA SER A 475 -14.61 19.93 2.03
C SER A 475 -15.81 18.97 2.04
N PHE A 476 -16.29 18.56 3.22
CA PHE A 476 -17.31 17.52 3.34
C PHE A 476 -18.65 17.87 2.66
N TYR A 477 -18.99 19.16 2.56
CA TYR A 477 -20.18 19.63 1.83
C TYR A 477 -20.21 19.26 0.35
N HIS A 478 -19.04 19.06 -0.28
CA HIS A 478 -18.94 18.66 -1.68
C HIS A 478 -18.81 17.15 -1.86
N ARG A 479 -18.91 16.36 -0.78
CA ARG A 479 -18.69 14.92 -0.79
C ARG A 479 -19.99 14.16 -0.60
N GLY A 480 -20.08 13.02 -1.28
CA GLY A 480 -21.12 12.01 -1.11
C GLY A 480 -20.54 10.69 -0.61
N ASP A 481 -19.72 10.75 0.45
CA ASP A 481 -19.16 9.54 1.07
C ASP A 481 -20.30 8.75 1.78
N HIS A 482 -20.28 7.43 1.71
CA HIS A 482 -21.35 6.59 2.30
C HIS A 482 -21.59 6.85 3.79
N LYS A 483 -20.50 7.01 4.56
CA LYS A 483 -20.56 7.32 5.99
C LYS A 483 -19.37 8.16 6.38
N MET A 484 -19.62 9.20 7.17
CA MET A 484 -18.59 10.10 7.67
C MET A 484 -18.91 10.48 9.12
N TYR A 485 -17.89 10.50 9.98
CA TYR A 485 -18.02 10.85 11.39
C TYR A 485 -17.29 12.16 11.64
N ARG A 486 -17.95 13.11 12.27
CA ARG A 486 -17.39 14.44 12.52
C ARG A 486 -17.59 14.84 13.97
N LEU A 487 -16.51 15.20 14.65
CA LEU A 487 -16.56 15.87 15.95
C LEU A 487 -16.91 17.35 15.76
N LEU A 488 -17.79 17.91 16.60
CA LEU A 488 -18.25 19.29 16.44
C LEU A 488 -17.23 20.33 16.94
N THR A 489 -16.60 20.08 18.08
CA THR A 489 -15.71 21.02 18.78
C THR A 489 -14.30 20.46 18.97
N PRO A 490 -13.60 20.02 17.90
CA PRO A 490 -12.24 19.50 18.03
C PRO A 490 -11.28 20.61 18.49
N GLN A 491 -10.29 20.24 19.31
CA GLN A 491 -9.25 21.13 19.82
C GLN A 491 -7.86 20.58 19.51
N SER A 492 -6.90 21.48 19.29
CA SER A 492 -5.48 21.09 19.24
C SER A 492 -5.03 20.59 20.61
N PRO A 493 -4.24 19.50 20.67
CA PRO A 493 -3.72 19.00 21.93
C PRO A 493 -2.70 19.97 22.52
N LEU A 494 -2.80 20.25 23.83
CA LEU A 494 -1.82 21.08 24.54
C LEU A 494 -0.41 20.46 24.53
N VAL A 495 -0.34 19.14 24.73
CA VAL A 495 0.91 18.37 24.67
C VAL A 495 1.04 17.78 23.27
N CYS A 496 1.90 18.34 22.43
CA CYS A 496 2.11 17.90 21.06
C CYS A 496 3.57 17.46 20.83
N THR A 497 3.76 16.52 19.91
CA THR A 497 5.10 16.14 19.46
C THR A 497 5.55 17.06 18.32
N ARG A 498 6.86 17.19 18.12
CA ARG A 498 7.42 17.98 16.99
C ARG A 498 6.83 17.55 15.64
N ASP A 499 6.60 16.26 15.46
CA ASP A 499 6.05 15.70 14.23
C ASP A 499 4.58 16.07 13.99
N TYR A 500 3.80 16.29 15.06
CA TYR A 500 2.41 16.75 14.95
C TYR A 500 2.33 18.12 14.25
N HIS A 501 3.23 19.04 14.64
CA HIS A 501 3.32 20.37 14.04
C HIS A 501 3.90 20.33 12.62
N ASN A 502 4.94 19.52 12.39
CA ASN A 502 5.54 19.34 11.05
C ASN A 502 4.52 18.81 10.02
N LEU A 503 3.57 17.98 10.46
CA LEU A 503 2.51 17.43 9.61
C LEU A 503 1.27 18.34 9.53
N THR A 504 1.29 19.51 10.18
CA THR A 504 0.17 20.48 10.21
C THR A 504 -1.17 19.84 10.61
N LEU A 505 -1.12 18.90 11.57
CA LEU A 505 -2.31 18.15 11.99
C LEU A 505 -3.29 18.98 12.83
N ASP A 506 -2.89 20.18 13.25
CA ASP A 506 -3.76 21.18 13.89
C ASP A 506 -5.01 21.48 13.05
N LEU A 507 -4.86 21.52 11.72
CA LEU A 507 -5.99 21.74 10.81
C LEU A 507 -7.03 20.62 10.89
N ASN A 508 -6.64 19.41 11.31
CA ASN A 508 -7.53 18.25 11.38
C ASN A 508 -7.46 17.64 12.78
N ALA A 509 -7.71 18.45 13.80
CA ALA A 509 -7.81 18.01 15.19
C ALA A 509 -8.82 16.86 15.36
N GLN A 510 -8.48 15.93 16.26
CA GLN A 510 -9.14 14.61 16.38
C GLN A 510 -9.83 14.36 17.73
N GLY A 511 -9.72 15.30 18.66
CA GLY A 511 -10.29 15.15 20.01
C GLY A 511 -10.45 16.50 20.70
N THR A 512 -10.78 16.47 21.98
CA THR A 512 -10.95 17.64 22.84
C THR A 512 -10.05 17.52 24.07
N ASN A 513 -9.50 18.63 24.54
CA ASN A 513 -8.83 18.64 25.84
C ASN A 513 -9.89 18.53 26.94
N SER A 514 -9.58 17.80 28.01
CA SER A 514 -10.48 17.58 29.14
C SER A 514 -9.71 17.62 30.43
N ILE A 515 -10.36 18.05 31.51
CA ILE A 515 -9.83 17.96 32.86
C ILE A 515 -10.13 16.56 33.40
N VAL A 516 -9.09 15.80 33.66
CA VAL A 516 -9.20 14.41 34.13
C VAL A 516 -8.80 14.33 35.59
N ALA A 517 -9.67 13.76 36.43
CA ALA A 517 -9.35 13.41 37.81
C ALA A 517 -9.07 11.90 37.90
N VAL A 518 -7.93 11.54 38.49
CA VAL A 518 -7.58 10.15 38.78
C VAL A 518 -7.95 9.86 40.23
N VAL A 519 -9.18 9.40 40.45
CA VAL A 519 -9.73 9.16 41.80
C VAL A 519 -10.79 8.07 41.73
N SER A 520 -10.80 7.19 42.73
CA SER A 520 -11.93 6.26 42.95
C SER A 520 -12.95 6.98 43.83
N TYR A 521 -14.08 7.40 43.25
CA TYR A 521 -15.08 8.20 43.97
C TYR A 521 -16.49 7.61 43.90
N THR A 522 -17.00 7.33 42.70
CA THR A 522 -18.42 6.97 42.50
C THR A 522 -18.71 5.46 42.59
N GLY A 523 -17.70 4.61 42.40
CA GLY A 523 -17.85 3.16 42.29
C GLY A 523 -18.36 2.66 40.93
N TYR A 524 -18.73 3.56 40.01
CA TYR A 524 -19.19 3.24 38.65
C TYR A 524 -18.06 3.26 37.60
N ASP A 525 -16.82 3.46 38.06
CA ASP A 525 -15.57 3.58 37.30
C ASP A 525 -14.68 2.34 37.42
N MET A 526 -15.24 1.17 37.79
CA MET A 526 -14.52 -0.10 37.81
C MET A 526 -14.37 -0.70 36.39
N GLU A 527 -13.39 -1.59 36.19
CA GLU A 527 -13.21 -2.36 34.94
C GLU A 527 -13.12 -1.50 33.66
N ASP A 528 -12.21 -0.53 33.65
CA ASP A 528 -12.01 0.42 32.54
C ASP A 528 -13.25 1.29 32.21
N ALA A 529 -14.24 1.36 33.09
CA ALA A 529 -15.29 2.35 33.00
C ALA A 529 -14.76 3.76 33.28
N MET A 530 -15.37 4.75 32.64
CA MET A 530 -15.12 6.16 32.93
C MET A 530 -16.42 6.92 33.08
N ILE A 531 -16.30 8.07 33.74
CA ILE A 531 -17.43 8.92 34.09
C ILE A 531 -17.22 10.28 33.46
N ILE A 532 -18.29 10.82 32.90
CA ILE A 532 -18.29 12.16 32.31
C ILE A 532 -19.20 13.06 33.14
N ASN A 533 -18.74 14.29 33.37
CA ASN A 533 -19.52 15.34 34.00
C ASN A 533 -20.75 15.67 33.14
N LYS A 534 -21.94 15.52 33.72
CA LYS A 534 -23.21 15.78 33.04
C LYS A 534 -23.32 17.22 32.53
N SER A 535 -22.86 18.20 33.30
CA SER A 535 -22.89 19.61 32.87
C SER A 535 -21.93 19.87 31.71
N ALA A 536 -20.75 19.25 31.71
CA ALA A 536 -19.81 19.35 30.58
C ALA A 536 -20.42 18.72 29.32
N PHE A 537 -21.06 17.57 29.46
CA PHE A 537 -21.83 16.92 28.40
C PHE A 537 -22.92 17.85 27.84
N GLU A 538 -23.74 18.47 28.69
CA GLU A 538 -24.80 19.40 28.26
C GLU A 538 -24.25 20.64 27.55
N ARG A 539 -23.05 21.11 27.93
CA ARG A 539 -22.32 22.19 27.24
C ARG A 539 -21.72 21.77 25.88
N GLY A 540 -21.82 20.49 25.51
CA GLY A 540 -21.41 19.98 24.20
C GLY A 540 -20.12 19.16 24.19
N PHE A 541 -19.64 18.69 25.34
CA PHE A 541 -18.46 17.84 25.44
C PHE A 541 -18.65 16.54 24.64
N GLY A 542 -17.75 16.27 23.70
CA GLY A 542 -17.77 15.04 22.88
C GLY A 542 -18.92 14.93 21.88
N HIS A 543 -19.66 16.02 21.59
CA HIS A 543 -20.73 15.98 20.61
C HIS A 543 -20.21 15.79 19.17
N GLY A 544 -20.85 14.89 18.43
CA GLY A 544 -20.51 14.57 17.06
C GLY A 544 -21.72 14.55 16.12
N THR A 545 -21.44 14.43 14.84
CA THR A 545 -22.43 14.20 13.79
C THR A 545 -21.97 13.08 12.88
N VAL A 546 -22.93 12.27 12.44
CA VAL A 546 -22.69 11.24 11.42
C VAL A 546 -23.43 11.67 10.17
N TYR A 547 -22.73 11.64 9.04
CA TYR A 547 -23.33 11.86 7.74
C TYR A 547 -23.45 10.50 7.05
N LYS A 548 -24.61 10.19 6.50
CA LYS A 548 -24.81 9.04 5.61
C LYS A 548 -25.36 9.52 4.29
N THR A 549 -24.75 9.11 3.19
CA THR A 549 -25.27 9.42 1.86
C THR A 549 -25.91 8.17 1.24
N LEU A 550 -27.17 8.31 0.86
CA LEU A 550 -27.96 7.31 0.16
C LEU A 550 -28.02 7.67 -1.32
N LEU A 551 -27.65 6.73 -2.17
CA LEU A 551 -27.79 6.85 -3.61
C LEU A 551 -29.09 6.18 -4.03
N VAL A 552 -30.02 6.95 -4.58
CA VAL A 552 -31.27 6.47 -5.15
C VAL A 552 -31.12 6.46 -6.67
N ASP A 553 -31.11 5.26 -7.24
CA ASP A 553 -31.02 5.05 -8.69
C ASP A 553 -32.32 4.39 -9.19
N LEU A 554 -33.14 5.18 -9.88
CA LEU A 554 -34.42 4.74 -10.42
C LEU A 554 -34.24 3.76 -11.59
N THR A 555 -33.11 3.78 -12.31
CA THR A 555 -32.88 2.81 -13.39
C THR A 555 -32.71 1.40 -12.83
N ALA A 556 -31.98 1.26 -11.71
CA ALA A 556 -31.81 -0.03 -11.04
C ALA A 556 -33.13 -0.55 -10.46
N GLU A 557 -33.98 0.36 -9.97
CA GLU A 557 -35.30 -0.01 -9.47
C GLU A 557 -36.27 -0.41 -10.61
N ALA A 558 -36.16 0.25 -11.77
CA ALA A 558 -36.85 -0.16 -13.00
C ALA A 558 -36.48 -1.60 -13.41
N GLU A 559 -35.19 -1.93 -13.34
CA GLU A 559 -34.68 -3.26 -13.69
C GLU A 559 -35.14 -4.36 -12.74
N ARG A 560 -35.16 -4.10 -11.42
CA ARG A 560 -35.68 -5.06 -10.43
C ARG A 560 -37.14 -5.42 -10.66
N ARG A 561 -37.91 -4.50 -11.25
CA ARG A 561 -39.33 -4.67 -11.54
C ARG A 561 -39.62 -5.32 -12.90
N LYS A 562 -38.59 -5.71 -13.67
CA LYS A 562 -38.77 -6.47 -14.91
C LYS A 562 -39.47 -7.81 -14.62
N GLY A 563 -40.77 -7.87 -14.90
CA GLY A 563 -41.49 -9.13 -15.02
C GLY A 563 -41.06 -9.93 -16.27
N PRO A 564 -41.57 -11.16 -16.45
CA PRO A 564 -41.18 -12.05 -17.56
C PRO A 564 -41.43 -11.49 -18.98
N LEU A 565 -42.16 -10.37 -19.12
CA LEU A 565 -42.48 -9.71 -20.40
C LEU A 565 -41.51 -8.58 -20.82
N GLY A 566 -40.45 -8.29 -20.08
CA GLY A 566 -39.29 -7.51 -20.58
C GLY A 566 -39.48 -6.02 -20.90
N LYS A 567 -40.66 -5.41 -20.69
CA LYS A 567 -40.83 -3.94 -20.84
C LYS A 567 -40.30 -3.21 -19.60
N THR A 568 -39.34 -2.32 -19.79
CA THR A 568 -38.78 -1.48 -18.71
C THR A 568 -39.65 -0.24 -18.58
N SER A 569 -40.26 -0.04 -17.40
CA SER A 569 -41.02 1.18 -17.10
C SER A 569 -40.09 2.37 -16.93
N LEU A 570 -40.43 3.52 -17.54
CA LEU A 570 -39.73 4.78 -17.27
C LEU A 570 -40.15 5.26 -15.88
N LEU A 571 -39.18 5.52 -15.02
CA LEU A 571 -39.36 5.99 -13.65
C LEU A 571 -38.74 7.37 -13.50
N CYS A 572 -39.53 8.36 -13.12
CA CYS A 572 -39.05 9.72 -12.82
C CYS A 572 -39.36 10.07 -11.37
N PHE A 573 -38.56 10.95 -10.75
CA PHE A 573 -38.90 11.47 -9.43
C PHE A 573 -40.12 12.39 -9.54
N GLY A 574 -41.11 12.19 -8.68
CA GLY A 574 -42.35 12.98 -8.72
C GLY A 574 -43.41 12.51 -7.71
N ASN A 575 -44.14 13.47 -7.15
CA ASN A 575 -45.10 13.23 -6.06
C ASN A 575 -46.54 13.69 -6.36
N LYS A 576 -46.77 14.26 -7.55
CA LYS A 576 -48.10 14.75 -7.95
C LYS A 576 -49.02 13.57 -8.26
N ASN A 577 -50.15 13.48 -7.56
CA ASN A 577 -51.19 12.54 -7.91
C ASN A 577 -51.98 13.07 -9.12
N THR A 578 -51.83 12.45 -10.29
CA THR A 578 -52.55 12.81 -11.52
C THR A 578 -53.91 12.12 -11.64
N VAL A 579 -54.32 11.31 -10.66
CA VAL A 579 -55.64 10.68 -10.66
C VAL A 579 -56.70 11.69 -10.23
N MET A 580 -57.28 12.39 -11.21
CA MET A 580 -58.54 13.11 -11.01
C MET A 580 -59.61 12.11 -10.55
N LYS A 581 -60.13 12.25 -9.33
CA LYS A 581 -61.38 11.58 -8.92
C LYS A 581 -62.48 12.06 -9.88
N PRO A 582 -63.31 11.18 -10.48
CA PRO A 582 -64.45 11.63 -11.26
C PRO A 582 -65.36 12.47 -10.36
N ALA A 583 -65.66 13.70 -10.81
CA ALA A 583 -66.50 14.64 -10.08
C ALA A 583 -67.91 14.06 -9.92
N ASN A 584 -68.24 13.58 -8.73
CA ASN A 584 -69.64 13.37 -8.37
C ASN A 584 -70.27 14.74 -8.11
N ASN A 585 -71.08 15.18 -9.08
CA ASN A 585 -72.16 16.16 -9.02
C ASN A 585 -72.10 17.24 -7.92
N GLY A 586 -71.72 18.46 -8.33
CA GLY A 586 -72.43 19.66 -7.88
C GLY A 586 -71.94 20.40 -6.64
N ALA A 587 -70.71 20.18 -6.15
CA ALA A 587 -70.12 21.01 -5.10
C ALA A 587 -69.09 22.00 -5.66
N LYS A 588 -69.20 23.28 -5.26
CA LYS A 588 -68.32 24.38 -5.65
C LYS A 588 -66.85 24.02 -5.43
N ASN A 589 -66.03 24.19 -6.48
CA ASN A 589 -64.58 24.14 -6.43
C ASN A 589 -64.07 25.15 -5.40
N THR A 590 -63.78 24.68 -4.19
CA THR A 590 -62.80 25.32 -3.32
C THR A 590 -61.43 24.81 -3.76
N ALA A 591 -60.44 25.70 -3.74
CA ALA A 591 -59.10 25.44 -4.24
C ALA A 591 -58.38 24.42 -3.35
N ASP A 592 -58.64 23.14 -3.58
CA ASP A 592 -57.84 22.05 -3.01
C ASP A 592 -56.52 22.00 -3.77
N GLY A 593 -55.42 22.25 -3.05
CA GLY A 593 -54.05 22.17 -3.58
C GLY A 593 -53.73 20.78 -4.14
N PRO A 594 -52.59 20.62 -4.83
CA PRO A 594 -52.19 19.32 -5.39
C PRO A 594 -52.19 18.24 -4.29
N GLU A 595 -53.03 17.22 -4.45
CA GLU A 595 -53.09 16.06 -3.53
C GLU A 595 -51.76 15.28 -3.73
N TYR A 596 -50.78 15.53 -2.87
CA TYR A 596 -49.48 14.83 -2.90
C TYR A 596 -49.63 13.42 -2.33
N VAL A 597 -49.02 12.43 -2.96
CA VAL A 597 -49.09 11.03 -2.50
C VAL A 597 -48.34 10.84 -1.17
N ALA A 598 -47.22 11.53 -1.01
CA ALA A 598 -46.49 11.63 0.25
C ALA A 598 -46.41 13.11 0.69
N PRO A 599 -47.18 13.55 1.69
CA PRO A 599 -47.26 14.97 2.06
C PRO A 599 -45.95 15.54 2.64
N MET A 600 -45.03 14.68 3.07
CA MET A 600 -43.70 15.08 3.56
C MET A 600 -42.69 15.36 2.43
N LEU A 601 -43.00 15.00 1.19
CA LEU A 601 -42.10 15.18 0.05
C LEU A 601 -42.58 16.35 -0.83
N GLY A 602 -41.64 17.02 -1.48
CA GLY A 602 -41.92 18.08 -2.44
C GLY A 602 -42.60 17.56 -3.72
N GLU A 603 -42.87 18.48 -4.64
CA GLU A 603 -43.41 18.16 -5.97
C GLU A 603 -42.50 17.22 -6.76
N ASP A 604 -41.19 17.44 -6.61
CA ASP A 604 -40.11 16.65 -7.21
C ASP A 604 -39.97 15.26 -6.59
N GLY A 605 -40.77 14.88 -5.59
CA GLY A 605 -40.68 13.58 -4.93
C GLY A 605 -39.48 13.43 -4.00
N LEU A 606 -38.84 14.53 -3.59
CA LEU A 606 -37.71 14.53 -2.65
C LEU A 606 -38.03 15.40 -1.42
N PRO A 607 -37.35 15.17 -0.28
CA PRO A 607 -37.61 15.91 0.94
C PRO A 607 -36.94 17.30 0.89
N SER A 608 -37.39 18.23 1.73
CA SER A 608 -36.74 19.54 1.82
C SER A 608 -35.43 19.46 2.61
N VAL A 609 -34.42 20.25 2.23
CA VAL A 609 -33.17 20.36 3.01
C VAL A 609 -33.47 20.93 4.41
N GLY A 610 -32.94 20.29 5.45
CA GLY A 610 -33.19 20.60 6.85
C GLY A 610 -34.38 19.86 7.47
N GLN A 611 -35.19 19.16 6.67
CA GLN A 611 -36.33 18.40 7.17
C GLN A 611 -35.89 17.25 8.09
N LYS A 612 -36.60 17.08 9.20
CA LYS A 612 -36.42 15.94 10.11
C LYS A 612 -37.14 14.72 9.53
N ILE A 613 -36.44 13.60 9.49
CA ILE A 613 -36.93 12.31 8.99
C ILE A 613 -36.78 11.27 10.09
N GLY A 614 -37.88 10.63 10.47
CA GLY A 614 -37.95 9.53 11.42
C GLY A 614 -38.00 8.15 10.74
N PRO A 615 -37.93 7.07 11.53
CA PRO A 615 -37.98 5.71 11.00
C PRO A 615 -39.32 5.44 10.30
N GLY A 616 -39.26 4.99 9.05
CA GLY A 616 -40.45 4.71 8.23
C GLY A 616 -41.01 5.91 7.45
N ASP A 617 -40.52 7.13 7.70
CA ASP A 617 -40.95 8.32 6.95
C ASP A 617 -40.52 8.23 5.48
N PRO A 618 -41.28 8.80 4.54
CA PRO A 618 -40.95 8.77 3.11
C PRO A 618 -39.70 9.62 2.83
N LEU A 619 -38.70 9.01 2.16
CA LEU A 619 -37.43 9.63 1.79
C LEU A 619 -37.36 10.01 0.31
N TRP A 620 -38.04 9.28 -0.56
CA TRP A 620 -38.17 9.61 -1.98
C TRP A 620 -39.46 9.02 -2.55
N CYS A 621 -39.99 9.65 -3.59
CA CYS A 621 -41.16 9.20 -4.35
C CYS A 621 -40.82 9.21 -5.84
N ALA A 622 -41.07 8.10 -6.51
CA ALA A 622 -40.95 7.96 -7.95
C ALA A 622 -42.30 7.67 -8.59
N PHE A 623 -42.55 8.27 -9.74
CA PHE A 623 -43.74 8.09 -10.55
C PHE A 623 -43.47 7.13 -11.70
N VAL A 624 -44.37 6.15 -11.91
CA VAL A 624 -44.33 5.19 -13.02
C VAL A 624 -45.24 5.68 -14.14
N GLU A 625 -44.66 6.18 -15.23
CA GLU A 625 -45.43 6.78 -16.35
C GLU A 625 -46.42 5.81 -17.00
N ASN A 626 -46.12 4.50 -17.00
CA ASN A 626 -46.95 3.51 -17.68
C ASN A 626 -48.18 3.05 -16.89
N CYS A 627 -48.19 3.21 -15.56
CA CYS A 627 -49.20 2.63 -14.68
C CYS A 627 -49.88 3.64 -13.76
N ASN A 628 -49.47 4.93 -13.78
CA ASN A 628 -49.91 5.94 -12.81
C ASN A 628 -49.75 5.48 -11.34
N GLU A 629 -48.75 4.66 -11.07
CA GLU A 629 -48.41 4.21 -9.72
C GLU A 629 -47.23 5.02 -9.17
N HIS A 630 -47.26 5.27 -7.87
CA HIS A 630 -46.15 5.89 -7.14
C HIS A 630 -45.40 4.85 -6.31
N ILE A 631 -44.08 4.94 -6.30
CA ILE A 631 -43.19 4.13 -5.48
C ILE A 631 -42.58 5.04 -4.43
N ILE A 632 -42.82 4.71 -3.17
CA ILE A 632 -42.26 5.44 -2.04
C ILE A 632 -41.13 4.61 -1.45
N GLY A 633 -39.93 5.20 -1.39
CA GLY A 633 -38.84 4.68 -0.59
C GLY A 633 -38.85 5.31 0.79
N ALA A 634 -39.09 4.52 1.83
CA ALA A 634 -39.04 4.98 3.22
C ALA A 634 -37.62 4.96 3.79
N HIS A 635 -37.42 5.78 4.83
CA HIS A 635 -36.22 5.79 5.65
C HIS A 635 -36.12 4.50 6.48
N LYS A 636 -35.06 3.73 6.26
CA LYS A 636 -34.89 2.39 6.86
C LYS A 636 -34.14 2.40 8.19
N ASP A 637 -33.42 3.48 8.54
CA ASP A 637 -32.72 3.51 9.81
C ASP A 637 -33.70 3.77 10.97
N THR A 638 -33.36 3.24 12.15
CA THR A 638 -34.13 3.41 13.38
C THR A 638 -34.02 4.81 13.99
N GLU A 639 -33.01 5.58 13.58
CA GLU A 639 -32.68 6.86 14.17
C GLU A 639 -33.21 8.02 13.36
N ASN A 640 -33.63 9.07 14.08
CA ASN A 640 -34.03 10.34 13.50
C ASN A 640 -32.83 11.03 12.84
N ALA A 641 -33.01 11.45 11.60
CA ALA A 641 -32.02 12.15 10.81
C ALA A 641 -32.56 13.50 10.31
N TYR A 642 -31.66 14.34 9.81
CA TYR A 642 -32.00 15.58 9.12
C TYR A 642 -31.45 15.53 7.70
N VAL A 643 -32.23 15.98 6.72
CA VAL A 643 -31.73 16.12 5.35
C VAL A 643 -30.69 17.22 5.30
N ASP A 644 -29.47 16.89 4.88
CA ASP A 644 -28.35 17.83 4.82
C ASP A 644 -28.13 18.36 3.41
N ALA A 645 -28.16 17.48 2.40
CA ALA A 645 -27.98 17.85 1.00
C ALA A 645 -28.65 16.85 0.06
N ILE A 646 -29.19 17.36 -1.04
CA ILE A 646 -29.75 16.57 -2.15
C ILE A 646 -29.01 16.97 -3.41
N ARG A 647 -28.52 15.98 -4.17
CA ARG A 647 -27.75 16.19 -5.40
C ARG A 647 -28.32 15.33 -6.51
N PHE A 648 -28.73 15.96 -7.60
CA PHE A 648 -29.06 15.25 -8.84
C PHE A 648 -27.78 14.84 -9.56
N LEU A 649 -27.73 13.59 -10.02
CA LEU A 649 -26.60 13.04 -10.74
C LEU A 649 -26.98 12.84 -12.21
N GLY A 650 -26.41 13.66 -13.09
CA GLY A 650 -26.52 13.45 -14.54
C GLY A 650 -25.78 12.17 -14.95
N CYS A 651 -26.32 11.45 -15.93
CA CYS A 651 -25.60 10.35 -16.57
C CYS A 651 -24.90 10.88 -17.85
N ASN A 652 -23.69 10.38 -18.13
CA ASN A 652 -22.91 10.78 -19.30
C ASN A 652 -23.41 10.19 -20.63
N GLU A 653 -24.55 9.50 -20.64
CA GLU A 653 -25.19 9.08 -21.88
C GLU A 653 -25.92 10.27 -22.50
N ASN A 654 -25.67 10.55 -23.79
CA ASN A 654 -26.21 11.66 -24.60
C ASN A 654 -27.76 11.72 -24.69
N ARG A 655 -28.50 11.07 -23.81
CA ARG A 655 -29.95 11.25 -23.67
C ARG A 655 -30.21 12.43 -22.75
N LYS A 656 -30.68 13.53 -23.34
CA LYS A 656 -31.07 14.77 -22.65
C LYS A 656 -32.16 14.57 -21.57
N ASP A 657 -32.82 13.41 -21.55
CA ASP A 657 -33.94 13.10 -20.65
C ASP A 657 -33.52 12.34 -19.36
N ILE A 658 -32.24 11.98 -19.18
CA ILE A 658 -31.78 11.12 -18.06
C ILE A 658 -31.48 11.88 -16.75
N THR A 659 -31.58 13.22 -16.73
CA THR A 659 -31.17 14.05 -15.58
C THR A 659 -32.00 13.84 -14.30
N GLN A 660 -33.08 13.05 -14.36
CA GLN A 660 -34.02 12.82 -13.25
C GLN A 660 -34.07 11.37 -12.75
N HIS A 661 -33.12 10.50 -13.10
CA HIS A 661 -33.17 9.10 -12.65
C HIS A 661 -32.29 8.79 -11.43
N ARG A 662 -31.33 9.67 -11.09
CA ARG A 662 -30.39 9.45 -9.99
C ARG A 662 -30.31 10.63 -9.05
N ALA A 663 -30.58 10.39 -7.78
CA ALA A 663 -30.46 11.39 -6.73
C ALA A 663 -29.61 10.84 -5.57
N SER A 664 -28.71 11.68 -5.06
CA SER A 664 -27.92 11.42 -3.87
C SER A 664 -28.48 12.26 -2.71
N ILE A 665 -29.00 11.59 -1.69
CA ILE A 665 -29.58 12.22 -0.50
C ILE A 665 -28.63 12.00 0.67
N THR A 666 -28.12 13.08 1.25
CA THR A 666 -27.23 13.06 2.41
C THR A 666 -28.03 13.38 3.66
N LEU A 667 -27.98 12.48 4.64
CA LEU A 667 -28.64 12.56 5.93
C LEU A 667 -27.62 12.81 7.03
N ARG A 668 -27.93 13.73 7.95
CA ARG A 668 -27.14 14.09 9.12
C ARG A 668 -27.81 13.59 10.39
N TYR A 669 -27.08 12.80 11.16
CA TYR A 669 -27.51 12.23 12.43
C TYR A 669 -26.72 12.92 13.55
N PRO A 670 -27.36 13.74 14.40
CA PRO A 670 -26.71 14.29 15.57
C PRO A 670 -26.41 13.17 16.57
N ARG A 671 -25.15 13.05 17.00
CA ARG A 671 -24.68 12.05 17.96
C ARG A 671 -24.18 12.75 19.20
N ARG A 672 -25.00 12.70 20.25
CA ARG A 672 -24.56 13.04 21.61
C ARG A 672 -23.98 11.76 22.23
N PRO A 673 -22.90 11.85 23.04
CA PRO A 673 -22.40 10.71 23.79
C PRO A 673 -23.52 10.02 24.58
N VAL A 674 -23.62 8.71 24.45
CA VAL A 674 -24.55 7.89 25.22
C VAL A 674 -23.80 6.90 26.10
N ILE A 675 -24.43 6.45 27.19
CA ILE A 675 -23.88 5.38 28.03
C ILE A 675 -23.55 4.17 27.15
N GLY A 676 -22.34 3.63 27.31
CA GLY A 676 -21.78 2.58 26.45
C GLY A 676 -20.84 3.09 25.36
N ASP A 677 -20.82 4.39 25.06
CA ASP A 677 -19.84 4.96 24.14
C ASP A 677 -18.42 4.86 24.70
N LYS A 678 -17.45 4.82 23.79
CA LYS A 678 -16.04 4.57 24.11
C LYS A 678 -15.22 5.83 23.91
N PHE A 679 -14.48 6.21 24.94
CA PHE A 679 -13.52 7.30 24.92
C PHE A 679 -12.13 6.74 25.18
N SER A 680 -11.09 7.45 24.74
CA SER A 680 -9.71 7.02 24.94
C SER A 680 -8.79 8.21 25.13
N SER A 681 -7.81 8.07 26.02
CA SER A 681 -6.65 8.95 26.04
C SER A 681 -5.74 8.66 24.83
N ARG A 682 -4.65 9.43 24.69
CA ARG A 682 -3.59 9.17 23.69
C ARG A 682 -2.57 8.12 24.12
N HIS A 683 -2.84 7.33 25.16
CA HIS A 683 -1.94 6.29 25.67
C HIS A 683 -2.56 4.89 25.61
N GLY A 684 -3.56 4.68 24.73
CA GLY A 684 -4.24 3.40 24.63
C GLY A 684 -5.04 3.03 25.89
N GLN A 685 -5.41 4.02 26.72
CA GLN A 685 -6.37 3.84 27.82
C GLN A 685 -7.76 4.14 27.27
N LYS A 686 -8.47 3.06 26.92
CA LYS A 686 -9.85 3.12 26.48
C LYS A 686 -10.75 2.90 27.67
N GLY A 687 -11.81 3.68 27.77
CA GLY A 687 -12.87 3.42 28.73
C GLY A 687 -14.26 3.61 28.15
N VAL A 688 -15.21 2.91 28.77
CA VAL A 688 -16.62 2.98 28.40
C VAL A 688 -17.31 4.01 29.30
N LEU A 689 -18.09 4.91 28.71
CA LEU A 689 -18.92 5.83 29.47
C LEU A 689 -19.96 5.03 30.24
N SER A 690 -19.81 4.97 31.56
CA SER A 690 -20.69 4.22 32.46
C SER A 690 -21.88 5.06 32.89
N VAL A 691 -21.62 6.25 33.44
CA VAL A 691 -22.67 7.16 33.95
C VAL A 691 -22.30 8.60 33.63
N LEU A 692 -23.32 9.42 33.37
CA LEU A 692 -23.21 10.88 33.35
C LEU A 692 -23.45 11.40 34.78
N TRP A 693 -22.41 11.86 35.44
CA TRP A 693 -22.47 12.24 36.85
C TRP A 693 -22.82 13.74 37.02
N PRO A 694 -23.81 14.11 37.85
CA PRO A 694 -24.17 15.52 38.06
C PRO A 694 -23.00 16.35 38.60
N GLU A 695 -22.82 17.58 38.09
CA GLU A 695 -21.73 18.49 38.53
C GLU A 695 -21.80 18.83 40.02
N CYS A 696 -23.01 18.89 40.60
CA CYS A 696 -23.22 19.14 42.03
C CYS A 696 -22.64 18.04 42.92
N ASP A 697 -22.54 16.81 42.39
CA ASP A 697 -22.04 15.64 43.12
C ASP A 697 -20.61 15.27 42.69
N MET A 698 -20.00 16.04 41.78
CA MET A 698 -18.61 15.84 41.33
C MET A 698 -17.63 16.37 42.39
N PRO A 699 -16.45 15.73 42.53
CA PRO A 699 -15.38 16.32 43.33
C PRO A 699 -14.93 17.63 42.68
N PHE A 700 -14.61 18.63 43.51
CA PHE A 700 -14.08 19.91 43.06
C PHE A 700 -12.74 20.17 43.76
N CYS A 701 -11.83 20.87 43.07
CA CYS A 701 -10.58 21.29 43.69
C CYS A 701 -10.78 22.54 44.56
N GLU A 702 -9.75 22.94 45.31
CA GLU A 702 -9.78 24.15 46.13
C GLU A 702 -10.11 25.43 45.34
N SER A 703 -9.76 25.49 44.05
CA SER A 703 -10.13 26.61 43.17
C SER A 703 -11.55 26.53 42.60
N GLY A 704 -12.31 25.50 42.93
CA GLY A 704 -13.69 25.30 42.49
C GLY A 704 -13.84 24.66 41.09
N LEU A 705 -12.76 24.17 40.47
CA LEU A 705 -12.86 23.44 39.21
C LEU A 705 -13.37 22.01 39.46
N THR A 706 -14.40 21.63 38.72
CA THR A 706 -14.88 20.24 38.63
C THR A 706 -14.26 19.55 37.42
N PRO A 707 -13.83 18.27 37.51
CA PRO A 707 -13.29 17.54 36.38
C PRO A 707 -14.38 17.25 35.33
N ASP A 708 -13.96 17.11 34.07
CA ASP A 708 -14.83 16.67 32.98
C ASP A 708 -14.93 15.14 32.96
N ILE A 709 -13.83 14.46 33.28
CA ILE A 709 -13.71 12.99 33.27
C ILE A 709 -13.12 12.50 34.59
N ILE A 710 -13.67 11.42 35.13
CA ILE A 710 -13.06 10.64 36.21
C ILE A 710 -12.57 9.30 35.65
N ILE A 711 -11.34 8.95 35.99
CA ILE A 711 -10.73 7.65 35.70
C ILE A 711 -10.26 7.03 37.01
N ASN A 712 -10.51 5.73 37.16
CA ASN A 712 -10.11 5.00 38.33
C ASN A 712 -8.58 4.77 38.37
N PRO A 713 -7.89 5.07 39.49
CA PRO A 713 -6.46 4.78 39.66
C PRO A 713 -6.09 3.30 39.46
N HIS A 714 -6.99 2.35 39.71
CA HIS A 714 -6.73 0.93 39.49
C HIS A 714 -6.44 0.59 38.02
N ALA A 715 -6.96 1.38 37.08
CA ALA A 715 -6.63 1.25 35.66
C ALA A 715 -5.14 1.51 35.39
N TYR A 716 -4.44 2.28 36.24
CA TYR A 716 -3.03 2.64 36.02
C TYR A 716 -2.05 1.58 36.53
N VAL A 717 -2.39 0.89 37.62
CA VAL A 717 -1.52 -0.14 38.22
C VAL A 717 -1.43 -1.37 37.31
N ILE A 718 -2.55 -1.75 36.71
CA ILE A 718 -2.63 -2.91 35.80
C ILE A 718 -2.01 -2.57 34.44
N CYS A 719 -2.06 -1.30 34.03
CA CYS A 719 -1.64 -0.88 32.70
C CYS A 719 -0.25 -0.22 32.64
N ILE A 720 0.42 -0.02 33.79
CA ILE A 720 1.73 0.65 34.00
C ILE A 720 1.86 1.92 33.12
N TYR A 721 1.27 3.00 33.61
CA TYR A 721 1.37 4.33 33.00
C TYR A 721 2.29 5.24 33.82
N PHE A 722 3.48 5.55 33.29
CA PHE A 722 4.31 6.61 33.87
C PHE A 722 4.05 7.97 33.20
N SER A 723 3.91 8.05 31.86
CA SER A 723 3.74 9.36 31.18
C SER A 723 2.44 10.09 31.50
N SER A 724 1.34 9.37 31.69
CA SER A 724 0.03 9.99 31.96
C SER A 724 -0.07 10.57 33.37
N SER A 725 0.78 10.08 34.29
CA SER A 725 0.72 10.37 35.74
C SER A 725 1.78 11.38 36.19
N ILE A 726 2.84 11.62 35.41
CA ILE A 726 3.95 12.51 35.79
C ILE A 726 3.51 13.99 35.94
N PHE A 727 2.40 14.41 35.32
CA PHE A 727 1.86 15.75 35.55
C PHE A 727 1.17 15.94 36.90
N ALA A 728 0.89 14.85 37.65
CA ALA A 728 0.27 14.94 38.98
C ALA A 728 1.28 15.01 40.13
N THR A 729 2.58 14.77 39.90
CA THR A 729 3.58 14.61 40.98
C THR A 729 4.76 15.58 40.96
N GLN A 730 4.85 16.50 39.99
CA GLN A 730 5.86 17.58 40.00
C GLN A 730 5.44 18.84 40.78
N GLY A 731 4.82 18.65 41.94
CA GLY A 731 4.52 19.73 42.87
C GLY A 731 4.47 19.21 44.30
N SER A 732 5.62 19.09 44.97
CA SER A 732 5.78 19.13 46.45
C SER A 732 7.04 18.45 47.02
N HIS A 733 8.11 18.18 46.26
CA HIS A 733 9.41 17.82 46.87
C HIS A 733 10.56 18.66 46.32
N ARG A 734 10.62 19.90 46.81
CA ARG A 734 11.86 20.61 47.11
C ARG A 734 11.82 20.93 48.61
N GLU A 735 12.29 19.98 49.40
CA GLU A 735 13.04 20.20 50.65
C GLU A 735 14.18 19.17 50.68
#